data_AF-A0A3D4YCX7-F1
#
_entry.id   AF-A0A3D4YCX7-F1
#
_cell.length_a   1.000
_cell.length_b   1.000
_cell.length_c   1.000
_cell.angle_alpha   90.00
_cell.angle_beta   90.00
_cell.angle_gamma   90.00
#
_symmetry.space_group_name_H-M   'P 1'
#
loop_
_entity.id
_entity.type
_entity.pdbx_description
1 polymer ?
#
loop_
_entity_poly.entity_id
_entity_poly.type
_entity_poly.pdbx_seq_one_letter_code
_entity_poly.pdbx_strand_id
1 'polypeptide(L)'
;MKILNSHMFVASALGLLIVFFFLPLAAIPPFRIGFFEQLESIFVSLWFCGFFAGVWNLLFYYQYPNLTAALWRLPVIWTPLPLIILSMFRSIFIDTPLLSWFGNPQLVDGIFTIISLMFIAPPLILLIKLKLLEKIIFFTFIASALILVTLTLVGNLESPFLHYRAWKWAPLFFADFLGYLVPCLIIMTWKYRTLFQQRYVHYMHYLLSFVVIILVTHYSCNKTVYYALCVGLITYPILRIPIFSKIIFQRKLTFILFSAMIFMTIGILLCNQFQEEITLLHLPYPTLESRMHLGKMIFLDLFLRPWDTSFFTDIFFGRGWGSYHNNLASNAFLDSTFGIFSSGQWKPTCEFLTRDLINSHNILLEYFNATGLIGLSLFAYSKYLMILSLRKNDFFVGTIFLLSTSVLFVFWFQMPNTLPYMLMSTLLLFSNATVLKLPIMIQNFRDLLISTKLWVFMVFSGTGMLLFIITFHLYSQLNITNKFCIDKPEQNYEEAIDFFQSPLMKADHIFGGFRHTGMANLISDKIINDIETKKTHHIRQSVEQLITIADVLIASYKGNKNSLLTSMNIYSSISNNMPNVEKTDHFIKKWHALANTLLHYLPYRSDIMIPYLSYLTHTKQWDRLNIVANKLQKVNHNDPIATWYKGLYLLSFDHSYYDGILMLQKALKLNIVRFLPIPENEIDKINSQQILNKQSE
;
A
#
# COMPACT_ATOMS: atom_id res chain seq x y z
N MET A 1 17.01 32.82 24.88
CA MET A 1 16.92 34.27 24.60
C MET A 1 17.50 34.65 23.23
N LYS A 2 18.76 34.31 22.86
CA LYS A 2 19.31 34.67 21.53
C LYS A 2 18.49 34.21 20.30
N ILE A 3 17.74 33.10 20.41
CA ILE A 3 16.87 32.58 19.34
C ILE A 3 15.59 33.41 19.17
N LEU A 4 15.10 34.10 20.21
CA LEU A 4 13.93 34.96 20.09
C LEU A 4 14.20 36.17 19.19
N ASN A 5 15.46 36.59 19.07
CA ASN A 5 15.85 37.65 18.13
C ASN A 5 15.82 37.19 16.66
N SER A 6 15.71 35.87 16.39
CA SER A 6 15.48 35.31 15.05
C SER A 6 14.00 35.14 14.75
N HIS A 7 13.22 36.21 14.85
CA HIS A 7 11.78 36.22 14.57
C HIS A 7 11.44 35.58 13.21
N MET A 8 12.30 35.75 12.21
CA MET A 8 12.14 35.17 10.87
C MET A 8 12.16 33.63 10.85
N PHE A 9 13.06 32.98 11.60
CA PHE A 9 13.14 31.50 11.62
C PHE A 9 11.97 30.88 12.37
N VAL A 10 11.51 31.54 13.44
CA VAL A 10 10.32 31.12 14.19
C VAL A 10 9.06 31.31 13.35
N ALA A 11 8.91 32.45 12.67
CA ALA A 11 7.77 32.73 11.80
C ALA A 11 7.70 31.76 10.61
N SER A 12 8.83 31.48 9.95
CA SER A 12 8.89 30.51 8.85
C SER A 12 8.60 29.08 9.32
N ALA A 13 9.14 28.66 10.47
CA ALA A 13 8.80 27.37 11.07
C ALA A 13 7.29 27.28 11.39
N LEU A 14 6.70 28.36 11.91
CA LEU A 14 5.27 28.42 12.20
C LEU A 14 4.43 28.35 10.92
N GLY A 15 4.85 29.03 9.84
CA GLY A 15 4.24 28.90 8.52
C GLY A 15 4.28 27.45 8.02
N LEU A 16 5.44 26.78 8.12
CA LEU A 16 5.59 25.36 7.77
C LEU A 16 4.67 24.46 8.61
N LEU A 17 4.54 24.69 9.92
CA LEU A 17 3.62 23.95 10.79
C LEU A 17 2.18 24.06 10.31
N ILE A 18 1.72 25.28 10.02
CA ILE A 18 0.35 25.53 9.57
C ILE A 18 0.11 24.81 8.25
N VAL A 19 0.95 25.03 7.24
CA VAL A 19 0.83 24.35 5.94
C VAL A 19 0.85 22.83 6.11
N PHE A 20 1.73 22.29 6.95
CA PHE A 20 1.84 20.85 7.18
C PHE A 20 0.58 20.24 7.81
N PHE A 21 -0.08 20.91 8.77
CA PHE A 21 -1.34 20.41 9.33
C PHE A 21 -2.52 20.52 8.37
N PHE A 22 -2.51 21.49 7.47
CA PHE A 22 -3.55 21.66 6.44
C PHE A 22 -3.27 20.90 5.15
N LEU A 23 -2.14 20.20 5.07
CA LEU A 23 -1.75 19.35 3.95
C LEU A 23 -2.82 18.33 3.53
N PRO A 24 -3.60 17.69 4.44
CA PRO A 24 -4.71 16.82 4.04
C PRO A 24 -5.78 17.52 3.17
N LEU A 25 -5.87 18.84 3.21
CA LEU A 25 -6.76 19.62 2.35
C LEU A 25 -6.26 19.73 0.90
N ALA A 26 -5.01 19.35 0.61
CA ALA A 26 -4.56 19.23 -0.79
C ALA A 26 -5.39 18.19 -1.57
N ALA A 27 -6.08 17.27 -0.89
CA ALA A 27 -6.99 16.30 -1.50
C ALA A 27 -8.35 16.87 -1.93
N ILE A 28 -8.59 18.18 -1.78
CA ILE A 28 -9.85 18.83 -2.20
C ILE A 28 -9.61 19.75 -3.41
N PRO A 29 -10.61 20.01 -4.26
CA PRO A 29 -10.50 20.96 -5.36
C PRO A 29 -10.09 22.38 -4.88
N PRO A 30 -9.33 23.16 -5.65
CA PRO A 30 -8.79 22.87 -6.99
C PRO A 30 -7.44 22.13 -6.95
N PHE A 31 -6.98 21.64 -5.79
CA PHE A 31 -5.66 21.04 -5.62
C PHE A 31 -5.58 19.55 -5.98
N ARG A 32 -6.73 18.93 -6.24
CA ARG A 32 -6.81 17.55 -6.74
C ARG A 32 -6.09 17.43 -8.07
N ILE A 33 -5.02 16.62 -8.07
CA ILE A 33 -4.20 16.35 -9.25
C ILE A 33 -3.87 14.87 -9.31
N GLY A 34 -3.70 14.39 -10.53
CA GLY A 34 -3.28 13.03 -10.85
C GLY A 34 -4.38 11.99 -10.96
N PHE A 35 -3.98 10.72 -10.92
CA PHE A 35 -4.86 9.56 -11.08
C PHE A 35 -5.56 9.21 -9.76
N PHE A 36 -4.82 9.20 -8.65
CA PHE A 36 -5.39 9.06 -7.31
C PHE A 36 -5.53 10.44 -6.68
N GLU A 37 -6.47 11.23 -7.19
CA GLU A 37 -6.61 12.67 -6.90
C GLU A 37 -6.67 13.03 -5.40
N GLN A 38 -7.27 12.16 -4.57
CA GLN A 38 -7.38 12.36 -3.12
C GLN A 38 -6.09 12.10 -2.35
N LEU A 39 -5.06 11.56 -3.03
CA LEU A 39 -3.84 11.07 -2.42
C LEU A 39 -2.62 11.74 -3.05
N GLU A 40 -2.46 11.69 -4.37
CA GLU A 40 -1.23 12.17 -5.02
C GLU A 40 -0.93 13.66 -4.74
N SER A 41 -1.96 14.51 -4.66
CA SER A 41 -1.81 15.91 -4.30
C SER A 41 -1.26 16.12 -2.88
N ILE A 42 -1.66 15.27 -1.93
CA ILE A 42 -1.12 15.26 -0.57
C ILE A 42 0.36 14.92 -0.59
N PHE A 43 0.79 14.02 -1.47
CA PHE A 43 2.17 13.53 -1.47
C PHE A 43 3.11 14.58 -2.01
N VAL A 44 2.71 15.19 -3.13
CA VAL A 44 3.43 16.32 -3.71
C VAL A 44 3.52 17.46 -2.72
N SER A 45 2.42 17.76 -2.03
CA SER A 45 2.39 18.78 -0.98
C SER A 45 3.30 18.43 0.21
N LEU A 46 3.38 17.16 0.58
CA LEU A 46 4.29 16.67 1.61
C LEU A 46 5.75 16.82 1.22
N TRP A 47 6.10 16.43 0.00
CA TRP A 47 7.46 16.57 -0.51
C TRP A 47 7.84 18.05 -0.66
N PHE A 48 6.90 18.90 -1.04
CA PHE A 48 7.08 20.36 -1.10
C PHE A 48 7.29 20.97 0.29
N CYS A 49 6.52 20.53 1.30
CA CYS A 49 6.79 20.89 2.69
C CYS A 49 8.16 20.39 3.14
N GLY A 50 8.55 19.17 2.77
CA GLY A 50 9.87 18.58 3.03
C GLY A 50 11.01 19.40 2.41
N PHE A 51 10.83 19.86 1.17
CA PHE A 51 11.77 20.71 0.45
C PHE A 51 12.00 22.03 1.19
N PHE A 52 10.93 22.78 1.50
CA PHE A 52 11.06 24.04 2.22
C PHE A 52 11.59 23.86 3.64
N ALA A 53 11.24 22.76 4.31
CA ALA A 53 11.85 22.41 5.57
C ALA A 53 13.35 22.12 5.41
N GLY A 54 13.78 21.48 4.32
CA GLY A 54 15.19 21.30 3.96
C GLY A 54 15.93 22.63 3.79
N VAL A 55 15.37 23.57 3.00
CA VAL A 55 15.89 24.93 2.85
C VAL A 55 15.98 25.65 4.21
N TRP A 56 14.92 25.56 5.02
CA TRP A 56 14.89 26.13 6.36
C TRP A 56 16.01 25.57 7.23
N ASN A 57 16.22 24.24 7.23
CA ASN A 57 17.29 23.59 7.98
C ASN A 57 18.68 24.06 7.54
N LEU A 58 18.90 24.24 6.23
CA LEU A 58 20.17 24.73 5.68
C LEU A 58 20.47 26.17 6.15
N LEU A 59 19.51 27.07 6.02
CA LEU A 59 19.65 28.46 6.46
C LEU A 59 19.80 28.55 7.98
N PHE A 60 19.04 27.76 8.73
CA PHE A 60 19.11 27.72 10.19
C PHE A 60 20.44 27.16 10.67
N TYR A 61 21.00 26.18 9.97
CA TYR A 61 22.35 25.66 10.21
C TYR A 61 23.43 26.73 10.04
N TYR A 62 23.37 27.51 8.96
CA TYR A 62 24.35 28.57 8.72
C TYR A 62 24.39 29.60 9.86
N GLN A 63 23.23 29.96 10.42
CA GLN A 63 23.16 30.92 11.52
C GLN A 63 23.35 30.30 12.91
N TYR A 64 22.89 29.06 13.13
CA TYR A 64 22.84 28.40 14.43
C TYR A 64 23.33 26.93 14.39
N PRO A 65 24.59 26.68 13.98
CA PRO A 65 25.07 25.32 13.68
C PRO A 65 24.97 24.37 14.87
N ASN A 66 25.29 24.83 16.09
CA ASN A 66 25.21 24.02 17.31
C ASN A 66 23.77 23.61 17.67
N LEU A 67 22.81 24.50 17.44
CA LEU A 67 21.41 24.23 17.74
C LEU A 67 20.82 23.28 16.69
N THR A 68 21.12 23.49 15.42
CA THR A 68 20.72 22.58 14.34
C THR A 68 21.30 21.18 14.59
N ALA A 69 22.59 21.08 14.91
CA ALA A 69 23.20 19.80 15.29
C ALA A 69 22.49 19.15 16.50
N ALA A 70 22.09 19.94 17.50
CA ALA A 70 21.33 19.43 18.64
C ALA A 70 19.94 18.92 18.28
N LEU A 71 19.25 19.54 17.31
CA LEU A 71 17.96 19.05 16.80
C LEU A 71 18.14 17.73 16.03
N TRP A 72 19.11 17.67 15.12
CA TRP A 72 19.37 16.48 14.30
C TRP A 72 19.90 15.27 15.08
N ARG A 73 20.46 15.50 16.28
CA ARG A 73 20.85 14.42 17.21
C ARG A 73 19.67 13.67 17.83
N LEU A 74 18.44 14.16 17.69
CA LEU A 74 17.27 13.51 18.28
C LEU A 74 16.96 12.19 17.56
N PRO A 75 16.75 11.06 18.28
CA PRO A 75 16.50 9.75 17.68
C PRO A 75 15.36 9.73 16.66
N VAL A 76 14.32 10.53 16.87
CA VAL A 76 13.18 10.62 15.94
C VAL A 76 13.54 11.20 14.57
N ILE A 77 14.67 11.91 14.45
CA ILE A 77 15.13 12.52 13.19
C ILE A 77 16.15 11.61 12.49
N TRP A 78 17.21 11.17 13.17
CA TRP A 78 18.32 10.50 12.48
C TRP A 78 18.15 8.99 12.35
N THR A 79 17.36 8.33 13.19
CA THR A 79 17.25 6.86 13.15
C THR A 79 16.58 6.30 11.88
N PRO A 80 15.76 7.04 11.12
CA PRO A 80 15.33 6.63 9.78
C PRO A 80 16.44 6.69 8.70
N LEU A 81 17.55 7.40 8.93
CA LEU A 81 18.58 7.61 7.91
C LEU A 81 19.23 6.30 7.40
N PRO A 82 19.61 5.33 8.25
CA PRO A 82 20.11 4.03 7.77
C PRO A 82 19.11 3.30 6.88
N LEU A 83 17.81 3.40 7.18
CA LEU A 83 16.76 2.80 6.36
C LEU A 83 16.64 3.50 5.01
N ILE A 84 16.74 4.83 4.98
CA ILE A 84 16.78 5.63 3.73
C ILE A 84 17.98 5.19 2.87
N ILE A 85 19.17 5.10 3.45
CA ILE A 85 20.40 4.71 2.73
C ILE A 85 20.26 3.30 2.17
N LEU A 86 19.78 2.36 2.98
CA LEU A 86 19.52 0.99 2.54
C LEU A 86 18.53 0.95 1.37
N SER A 87 17.44 1.69 1.48
CA SER A 87 16.39 1.76 0.45
C SER A 87 16.91 2.40 -0.85
N MET A 88 17.70 3.47 -0.75
CA MET A 88 18.35 4.12 -1.90
C MET A 88 19.30 3.15 -2.59
N PHE A 89 20.17 2.47 -1.83
CA PHE A 89 21.09 1.49 -2.38
C PHE A 89 20.33 0.36 -3.07
N ARG A 90 19.33 -0.22 -2.41
CA ARG A 90 18.52 -1.30 -2.99
C ARG A 90 17.80 -0.86 -4.26
N SER A 91 17.33 0.38 -4.32
CA SER A 91 16.62 0.93 -5.48
C SER A 91 17.44 0.88 -6.77
N ILE A 92 18.77 0.91 -6.70
CA ILE A 92 19.65 0.87 -7.89
C ILE A 92 19.61 -0.52 -8.57
N PHE A 93 19.29 -1.57 -7.81
CA PHE A 93 19.38 -2.96 -8.25
C PHE A 93 18.01 -3.62 -8.47
N ILE A 94 16.94 -2.85 -8.61
CA ILE A 94 15.58 -3.35 -8.91
C ILE A 94 15.11 -2.83 -10.26
N ASP A 95 14.21 -3.56 -10.92
CA ASP A 95 13.71 -3.22 -12.26
C ASP A 95 12.98 -1.87 -12.31
N THR A 96 12.32 -1.49 -11.21
CA THR A 96 11.58 -0.24 -11.06
C THR A 96 12.22 0.62 -9.97
N PRO A 97 13.39 1.26 -10.22
CA PRO A 97 14.14 1.98 -9.20
C PRO A 97 13.29 3.07 -8.56
N LEU A 98 12.64 3.90 -9.39
CA LEU A 98 11.85 5.05 -8.92
C LEU A 98 10.62 4.63 -8.13
N LEU A 99 10.05 3.44 -8.33
CA LEU A 99 8.98 2.95 -7.47
C LEU A 99 9.40 2.93 -5.99
N SER A 100 10.65 2.58 -5.68
CA SER A 100 11.14 2.61 -4.29
C SER A 100 11.24 4.03 -3.72
N TRP A 101 11.48 5.01 -4.58
CA TRP A 101 11.65 6.40 -4.17
C TRP A 101 10.32 7.08 -3.84
N PHE A 102 9.31 6.85 -4.69
CA PHE A 102 7.96 7.41 -4.54
C PHE A 102 7.08 6.56 -3.63
N GLY A 103 7.35 5.26 -3.55
CA GLY A 103 6.47 4.29 -2.91
C GLY A 103 5.24 4.00 -3.77
N ASN A 104 4.29 3.26 -3.20
CA ASN A 104 3.00 3.06 -3.85
C ASN A 104 2.21 4.38 -3.86
N PRO A 105 1.58 4.76 -5.00
CA PRO A 105 0.84 6.01 -5.15
C PRO A 105 -0.46 6.08 -4.33
N GLN A 106 -0.78 5.08 -3.52
CA GLN A 106 -1.88 5.14 -2.56
C GLN A 106 -1.43 5.12 -1.09
N LEU A 107 -0.18 4.75 -0.77
CA LEU A 107 0.31 4.62 0.62
C LEU A 107 1.41 5.58 1.06
N VAL A 108 2.24 6.07 0.13
CA VAL A 108 3.31 7.05 0.45
C VAL A 108 4.44 6.46 1.28
N ASP A 109 4.68 5.17 1.21
CA ASP A 109 5.78 4.54 1.97
C ASP A 109 7.15 4.64 1.26
N GLY A 110 7.33 5.61 0.36
CA GLY A 110 8.57 5.80 -0.39
C GLY A 110 9.69 6.52 0.38
N ILE A 111 10.92 6.45 -0.16
CA ILE A 111 12.10 7.15 0.36
C ILE A 111 11.84 8.65 0.55
N PHE A 112 11.15 9.32 -0.40
CA PHE A 112 10.91 10.77 -0.29
C PHE A 112 10.01 11.15 0.86
N THR A 113 9.07 10.29 1.22
CA THR A 113 8.21 10.50 2.38
C THR A 113 9.04 10.52 3.64
N ILE A 114 9.87 9.50 3.82
CA ILE A 114 10.71 9.36 5.02
C ILE A 114 11.67 10.57 5.12
N ILE A 115 12.27 10.98 4.00
CA ILE A 115 13.14 12.17 3.93
C ILE A 115 12.36 13.45 4.26
N SER A 116 11.16 13.61 3.71
CA SER A 116 10.34 14.81 3.93
C SER A 116 9.96 14.94 5.40
N LEU A 117 9.51 13.85 6.03
CA LEU A 117 9.20 13.83 7.46
C LEU A 117 10.45 14.10 8.31
N MET A 118 11.61 13.56 7.91
CA MET A 118 12.90 13.83 8.56
C MET A 118 13.28 15.31 8.50
N PHE A 119 13.07 16.00 7.38
CA PHE A 119 13.34 17.44 7.25
C PHE A 119 12.30 18.33 7.95
N ILE A 120 11.04 17.92 7.97
CA ILE A 120 9.96 18.65 8.66
C ILE A 120 10.13 18.58 10.18
N ALA A 121 10.68 17.49 10.72
CA ALA A 121 10.79 17.31 12.18
C ALA A 121 11.58 18.40 12.93
N PRO A 122 12.78 18.84 12.52
CA PRO A 122 13.55 19.89 13.20
C PRO A 122 12.82 21.22 13.44
N PRO A 123 12.19 21.89 12.44
CA PRO A 123 11.45 23.13 12.69
C PRO A 123 10.28 22.90 13.66
N LEU A 124 9.58 21.76 13.56
CA LEU A 124 8.50 21.42 14.48
C LEU A 124 8.99 21.25 15.92
N ILE A 125 10.12 20.56 16.12
CA ILE A 125 10.72 20.40 17.45
C ILE A 125 11.16 21.76 18.02
N LEU A 126 11.70 22.65 17.19
CA LEU A 126 12.04 24.00 17.62
C LEU A 126 10.80 24.72 18.18
N LEU A 127 9.68 24.68 17.45
CA LEU A 127 8.42 25.28 17.90
C LEU A 127 7.89 24.64 19.20
N ILE A 128 7.94 23.31 19.32
CA ILE A 128 7.54 22.58 20.54
C ILE A 128 8.35 23.06 21.75
N LYS A 129 9.64 23.37 21.58
CA LYS A 129 10.50 23.86 22.68
C LYS A 129 10.24 25.32 23.04
N LEU A 130 9.55 26.08 22.20
CA LEU A 130 9.15 27.47 22.45
C LEU A 130 7.79 27.52 23.14
N LYS A 131 7.78 27.53 24.48
CA LYS A 131 6.56 27.53 25.31
C LYS A 131 5.51 28.60 24.92
N LEU A 132 5.94 29.72 24.35
CA LEU A 132 5.06 30.80 23.90
C LEU A 132 4.07 30.36 22.80
N LEU A 133 4.45 29.36 21.99
CA LEU A 133 3.68 28.92 20.82
C LEU A 133 2.81 27.68 21.09
N GLU A 134 2.82 27.16 22.32
CA GLU A 134 2.07 25.96 22.71
C GLU A 134 0.58 26.05 22.37
N LYS A 135 -0.04 27.20 22.63
CA LYS A 135 -1.45 27.46 22.29
C LYS A 135 -1.68 27.40 20.79
N ILE A 136 -0.83 28.04 19.99
CA ILE A 136 -0.98 28.09 18.54
C ILE A 136 -0.88 26.68 17.97
N ILE A 137 0.16 25.94 18.38
CA ILE A 137 0.35 24.53 17.99
C ILE A 137 -0.90 23.70 18.29
N PHE A 138 -1.42 23.79 19.52
CA PHE A 138 -2.59 23.03 19.94
C PHE A 138 -3.83 23.40 19.12
N PHE A 139 -4.13 24.70 18.98
CA PHE A 139 -5.31 25.15 18.25
C PHE A 139 -5.23 24.84 16.75
N THR A 140 -4.06 24.98 16.10
CA THR A 140 -3.89 24.61 14.69
C THR A 140 -4.08 23.11 14.47
N PHE A 141 -3.56 22.27 15.38
CA PHE A 141 -3.79 20.83 15.32
C PHE A 141 -5.27 20.50 15.44
N ILE A 142 -5.96 21.03 16.45
CA ILE A 142 -7.38 20.73 16.68
C ILE A 142 -8.26 21.27 15.54
N ALA A 143 -8.01 22.49 15.08
CA ALA A 143 -8.75 23.09 13.98
C ALA A 143 -8.62 22.28 12.68
N SER A 144 -7.39 21.92 12.29
CA SER A 144 -7.17 21.09 11.10
C SER A 144 -7.78 19.70 11.24
N ALA A 145 -7.65 19.06 12.40
CA ALA A 145 -8.25 17.75 12.68
C ALA A 145 -9.78 17.78 12.59
N LEU A 146 -10.43 18.80 13.17
CA LEU A 146 -11.88 18.98 13.09
C LEU A 146 -12.33 19.20 11.65
N ILE A 147 -11.64 20.05 10.88
CA ILE A 147 -11.96 20.28 9.46
C ILE A 147 -11.84 18.97 8.68
N LEU A 148 -10.75 18.22 8.85
CA LEU A 148 -10.54 16.94 8.19
C LEU A 148 -11.65 15.93 8.52
N VAL A 149 -11.99 15.77 9.80
CA VAL A 149 -13.05 14.87 10.27
C VAL A 149 -14.41 15.30 9.69
N THR A 150 -14.77 16.58 9.81
CA THR A 150 -16.05 17.10 9.33
C THR A 150 -16.22 16.91 7.82
N LEU A 151 -15.22 17.30 7.02
CA LEU A 151 -15.29 17.16 5.56
C LEU A 151 -15.39 15.68 5.14
N THR A 152 -14.64 14.80 5.81
CA THR A 152 -14.71 13.35 5.57
C THR A 152 -16.07 12.80 5.97
N LEU A 153 -16.65 13.23 7.09
CA LEU A 153 -17.95 12.76 7.56
C LEU A 153 -19.10 13.17 6.64
N VAL A 154 -19.06 14.42 6.17
CA VAL A 154 -20.04 14.94 5.22
C VAL A 154 -19.91 14.24 3.88
N GLY A 155 -18.68 13.98 3.43
CA GLY A 155 -18.42 13.55 2.06
C GLY A 155 -18.19 12.06 1.81
N ASN A 156 -18.04 11.22 2.84
CA ASN A 156 -17.77 9.79 2.65
C ASN A 156 -18.96 9.04 2.02
N LEU A 157 -18.68 7.85 1.47
CA LEU A 157 -19.68 7.02 0.76
C LEU A 157 -20.82 6.55 1.68
N GLU A 158 -20.50 6.33 2.96
CA GLU A 158 -21.45 5.89 3.99
C GLU A 158 -22.08 7.06 4.74
N SER A 159 -21.96 8.29 4.21
CA SER A 159 -22.36 9.49 4.95
C SER A 159 -23.84 9.42 5.33
N PRO A 160 -24.20 9.84 6.57
CA PRO A 160 -25.59 9.99 6.95
C PRO A 160 -26.29 11.08 6.11
N PHE A 161 -25.53 11.99 5.50
CA PHE A 161 -26.06 13.04 4.65
C PHE A 161 -26.11 12.57 3.19
N LEU A 162 -27.23 11.94 2.79
CA LEU A 162 -27.43 11.36 1.46
C LEU A 162 -27.01 12.28 0.30
N HIS A 163 -27.35 13.57 0.38
CA HIS A 163 -27.02 14.57 -0.65
C HIS A 163 -25.52 14.87 -0.79
N TYR A 164 -24.71 14.54 0.21
CA TYR A 164 -23.28 14.77 0.23
C TYR A 164 -22.45 13.47 0.14
N ARG A 165 -23.06 12.32 -0.11
CA ARG A 165 -22.30 11.09 -0.38
C ARG A 165 -21.40 11.29 -1.60
N ALA A 166 -20.13 10.90 -1.47
CA ALA A 166 -19.08 11.15 -2.47
C ALA A 166 -18.91 12.65 -2.80
N TRP A 167 -19.15 13.55 -1.85
CA TRP A 167 -18.97 14.98 -2.08
C TRP A 167 -17.54 15.30 -2.52
N LYS A 168 -17.38 15.99 -3.64
CA LYS A 168 -16.06 16.31 -4.22
C LYS A 168 -15.11 17.09 -3.31
N TRP A 169 -15.60 17.64 -2.20
CA TRP A 169 -14.78 18.33 -1.19
C TRP A 169 -14.39 17.44 0.00
N ALA A 170 -14.74 16.15 -0.02
CA ALA A 170 -14.22 15.18 0.94
C ALA A 170 -12.72 14.94 0.67
N PRO A 171 -11.85 15.06 1.69
CA PRO A 171 -10.44 14.69 1.55
C PRO A 171 -10.28 13.22 1.17
N LEU A 172 -11.07 12.32 1.76
CA LEU A 172 -11.17 10.91 1.40
C LEU A 172 -12.63 10.45 1.46
N PHE A 173 -12.99 9.49 0.61
CA PHE A 173 -14.36 8.96 0.52
C PHE A 173 -14.69 7.84 1.53
N PHE A 174 -13.74 7.46 2.38
CA PHE A 174 -13.93 6.48 3.46
C PHE A 174 -13.32 7.01 4.76
N ALA A 175 -13.86 6.62 5.91
CA ALA A 175 -13.52 7.22 7.21
C ALA A 175 -12.47 6.43 8.03
N ASP A 176 -12.17 5.19 7.65
CA ASP A 176 -11.32 4.24 8.41
C ASP A 176 -9.93 4.79 8.77
N PHE A 177 -9.40 5.68 7.93
CA PHE A 177 -8.10 6.29 8.18
C PHE A 177 -8.09 7.22 9.41
N LEU A 178 -9.24 7.77 9.81
CA LEU A 178 -9.38 8.60 11.01
C LEU A 178 -9.02 7.83 12.28
N GLY A 179 -8.98 6.50 12.23
CA GLY A 179 -8.51 5.67 13.34
C GLY A 179 -7.09 6.01 13.82
N TYR A 180 -6.20 6.47 12.93
CA TYR A 180 -4.85 6.93 13.31
C TYR A 180 -4.84 8.31 13.98
N LEU A 181 -5.88 9.13 13.77
CA LEU A 181 -6.01 10.43 14.41
C LEU A 181 -6.36 10.30 15.90
N VAL A 182 -7.09 9.25 16.28
CA VAL A 182 -7.51 8.97 17.67
C VAL A 182 -6.33 8.93 18.66
N PRO A 183 -5.30 8.08 18.48
CA PRO A 183 -4.15 8.06 19.39
C PRO A 183 -3.38 9.39 19.35
N CYS A 184 -3.40 10.13 18.25
CA CYS A 184 -2.77 11.45 18.16
C CYS A 184 -3.49 12.51 19.01
N LEU A 185 -4.83 12.52 18.98
CA LEU A 185 -5.66 13.40 19.82
C LEU A 185 -5.39 13.16 21.30
N ILE A 186 -5.25 11.91 21.73
CA ILE A 186 -4.88 11.55 23.11
C ILE A 186 -3.55 12.19 23.51
N ILE A 187 -2.53 12.14 22.64
CA ILE A 187 -1.23 12.77 22.90
C ILE A 187 -1.35 14.28 23.01
N MET A 188 -2.05 14.92 22.07
CA MET A 188 -2.21 16.37 22.06
C MET A 188 -2.93 16.88 23.31
N THR A 189 -4.08 16.29 23.64
CA THR A 189 -4.83 16.61 24.86
C THR A 189 -3.97 16.40 26.11
N TRP A 190 -3.25 15.27 26.20
CA TRP A 190 -2.39 15.01 27.36
C TRP A 190 -1.29 16.06 27.49
N LYS A 191 -0.57 16.37 26.42
CA LYS A 191 0.60 17.26 26.45
C LYS A 191 0.23 18.70 26.76
N TYR A 192 -0.91 19.16 26.26
CA TYR A 192 -1.34 20.55 26.40
C TYR A 192 -2.36 20.78 27.52
N ARG A 193 -2.64 19.76 28.35
CA ARG A 193 -3.52 19.87 29.52
C ARG A 193 -3.18 21.02 30.47
N THR A 194 -1.90 21.40 30.55
CA THR A 194 -1.40 22.48 31.41
C THR A 194 -1.75 23.87 30.90
N LEU A 195 -2.18 24.02 29.65
CA LEU A 195 -2.71 25.29 29.15
C LEU A 195 -4.05 25.66 29.82
N PHE A 196 -4.72 24.69 30.44
CA PHE A 196 -6.05 24.81 31.03
C PHE A 196 -6.02 24.62 32.56
N GLN A 197 -5.04 25.21 33.24
CA GLN A 197 -4.82 25.02 34.68
C GLN A 197 -5.96 25.50 35.60
N GLN A 198 -6.87 26.35 35.12
CA GLN A 198 -8.06 26.71 35.89
C GLN A 198 -8.93 25.46 36.10
N ARG A 199 -9.20 25.12 37.38
CA ARG A 199 -9.78 23.84 37.80
C ARG A 199 -11.00 23.40 36.97
N TYR A 200 -11.94 24.30 36.69
CA TYR A 200 -13.15 23.99 35.90
C TYR A 200 -12.85 23.80 34.41
N VAL A 201 -11.97 24.62 33.83
CA VAL A 201 -11.55 24.53 32.43
C VAL A 201 -10.80 23.22 32.16
N HIS A 202 -10.05 22.73 33.16
CA HIS A 202 -9.34 21.45 33.08
C HIS A 202 -10.28 20.25 32.89
N TYR A 203 -11.34 20.16 33.71
CA TYR A 203 -12.31 19.07 33.60
C TYR A 203 -13.12 19.15 32.30
N MET A 204 -13.54 20.36 31.91
CA MET A 204 -14.24 20.57 30.64
C MET A 204 -13.38 20.19 29.44
N HIS A 205 -12.08 20.51 29.47
CA HIS A 205 -11.15 20.12 28.41
C HIS A 205 -11.03 18.60 28.26
N TYR A 206 -10.94 17.85 29.37
CA TYR A 206 -10.92 16.39 29.31
C TYR A 206 -12.23 15.80 28.83
N LEU A 207 -13.36 16.30 29.34
CA LEU A 207 -14.67 15.83 28.91
C LEU A 207 -14.85 16.06 27.41
N LEU A 208 -14.57 17.27 26.93
CA LEU A 208 -14.67 17.61 25.51
C LEU A 208 -13.71 16.77 24.67
N SER A 209 -12.45 16.60 25.10
CA SER A 209 -11.49 15.77 24.38
C SER A 209 -11.93 14.31 24.33
N PHE A 210 -12.48 13.79 25.41
CA PHE A 210 -13.00 12.43 25.49
C PHE A 210 -14.21 12.23 24.57
N VAL A 211 -15.14 13.18 24.56
CA VAL A 211 -16.28 13.19 23.62
C VAL A 211 -15.78 13.22 22.18
N VAL A 212 -14.83 14.10 21.84
CA VAL A 212 -14.24 14.18 20.49
C VAL A 212 -13.56 12.86 20.12
N ILE A 213 -12.78 12.26 21.01
CA ILE A 213 -12.12 10.97 20.78
C ILE A 213 -13.15 9.86 20.52
N ILE A 214 -14.23 9.79 21.33
CA ILE A 214 -15.30 8.80 21.13
C ILE A 214 -15.98 9.02 19.78
N LEU A 215 -16.33 10.26 19.45
CA LEU A 215 -17.00 10.58 18.19
C LEU A 215 -16.10 10.20 17.00
N VAL A 216 -14.83 10.60 17.00
CA VAL A 216 -13.88 10.23 15.94
C VAL A 216 -13.70 8.71 15.86
N THR A 217 -13.63 8.01 16.99
CA THR A 217 -13.51 6.55 17.01
C THR A 217 -14.74 5.88 16.39
N HIS A 218 -15.94 6.30 16.83
CA HIS A 218 -17.20 5.79 16.32
C HIS A 218 -17.34 6.02 14.81
N TYR A 219 -17.08 7.25 14.37
CA TYR A 219 -17.21 7.65 12.97
C TYR A 219 -16.06 7.18 12.07
N SER A 220 -14.96 6.71 12.64
CA SER A 220 -13.92 6.06 11.84
C SER A 220 -14.40 4.72 11.26
N CYS A 221 -15.50 4.13 11.76
CA CYS A 221 -15.96 2.78 11.39
C CYS A 221 -14.89 1.68 11.58
N ASN A 222 -13.74 1.98 12.17
CA ASN A 222 -12.59 1.10 12.26
C ASN A 222 -12.53 0.42 13.63
N LYS A 223 -13.07 -0.81 13.71
CA LYS A 223 -13.11 -1.59 14.96
C LYS A 223 -11.72 -1.82 15.58
N THR A 224 -10.66 -1.84 14.76
CA THR A 224 -9.27 -2.00 15.21
C THR A 224 -8.86 -0.93 16.23
N VAL A 225 -9.41 0.29 16.13
CA VAL A 225 -9.08 1.39 17.05
C VAL A 225 -9.49 1.04 18.49
N TYR A 226 -10.64 0.39 18.68
CA TYR A 226 -11.08 -0.02 20.01
C TYR A 226 -10.15 -1.07 20.60
N TYR A 227 -9.81 -2.11 19.83
CA TYR A 227 -8.86 -3.14 20.25
C TYR A 227 -7.48 -2.54 20.55
N ALA A 228 -7.02 -1.62 19.71
CA ALA A 228 -5.76 -0.90 19.85
C ALA A 228 -5.69 -0.13 21.18
N LEU A 229 -6.73 0.64 21.50
CA LEU A 229 -6.83 1.39 22.77
C LEU A 229 -6.91 0.45 23.98
N CYS A 230 -7.71 -0.62 23.91
CA CYS A 230 -7.82 -1.61 24.98
C CYS A 230 -6.48 -2.29 25.26
N VAL A 231 -5.75 -2.73 24.22
CA VAL A 231 -4.41 -3.31 24.37
C VAL A 231 -3.45 -2.31 25.03
N GLY A 232 -3.48 -1.04 24.61
CA GLY A 232 -2.68 0.02 25.24
C GLY A 232 -2.98 0.20 26.73
N LEU A 233 -4.26 0.22 27.11
CA LEU A 233 -4.72 0.40 28.49
C LEU A 233 -4.38 -0.80 29.38
N ILE A 234 -4.54 -2.03 28.88
CA ILE A 234 -4.27 -3.28 29.62
C ILE A 234 -2.76 -3.51 29.77
N THR A 235 -1.96 -3.16 28.76
CA THR A 235 -0.51 -3.43 28.79
C THR A 235 0.23 -2.53 29.79
N TYR A 236 -0.26 -1.31 30.02
CA TYR A 236 0.39 -0.40 30.97
C TYR A 236 0.49 -0.95 32.41
N PRO A 237 -0.58 -1.45 33.06
CA PRO A 237 -0.48 -2.08 34.38
C PRO A 237 0.37 -3.35 34.34
N ILE A 238 0.33 -4.15 33.25
CA ILE A 238 1.19 -5.34 33.08
C ILE A 238 2.67 -4.95 33.15
N LEU A 239 3.06 -3.85 32.51
CA LEU A 239 4.45 -3.39 32.53
C LEU A 239 4.93 -2.96 33.94
N ARG A 240 4.00 -2.67 34.87
CA ARG A 240 4.30 -2.36 36.28
C ARG A 240 4.49 -3.61 37.15
N ILE A 241 4.13 -4.80 36.65
CA ILE A 241 4.33 -6.04 37.40
C ILE A 241 5.84 -6.29 37.59
N PRO A 242 6.31 -6.61 38.82
CA PRO A 242 7.73 -6.69 39.15
C PRO A 242 8.45 -7.95 38.62
N ILE A 243 7.87 -8.71 37.68
CA ILE A 243 8.46 -9.94 37.08
C ILE A 243 9.85 -9.65 36.47
N PHE A 244 10.09 -8.42 36.01
CA PHE A 244 11.37 -7.99 35.43
C PHE A 244 11.91 -6.71 36.08
N SER A 245 11.96 -6.64 37.41
CA SER A 245 12.39 -5.42 38.14
C SER A 245 13.77 -4.87 37.70
N LYS A 246 14.67 -5.72 37.18
CA LYS A 246 16.00 -5.34 36.66
C LYS A 246 15.98 -4.64 35.29
N ILE A 247 14.90 -4.77 34.51
CA ILE A 247 14.81 -4.20 33.16
C ILE A 247 14.11 -2.84 33.25
N ILE A 248 14.74 -1.79 32.72
CA ILE A 248 14.11 -0.46 32.66
C ILE A 248 12.81 -0.52 31.84
N PHE A 249 11.82 0.27 32.25
CA PHE A 249 10.46 0.21 31.74
C PHE A 249 10.39 0.37 30.21
N GLN A 250 11.18 1.28 29.64
CA GLN A 250 11.26 1.50 28.19
C GLN A 250 11.71 0.26 27.41
N ARG A 251 12.66 -0.52 27.96
CA ARG A 251 13.12 -1.77 27.33
C ARG A 251 12.04 -2.84 27.39
N LYS A 252 11.30 -2.95 28.50
CA LYS A 252 10.14 -3.84 28.61
C LYS A 252 9.07 -3.47 27.58
N LEU A 253 8.74 -2.18 27.46
CA LEU A 253 7.76 -1.70 26.49
C LEU A 253 8.19 -2.03 25.06
N THR A 254 9.47 -1.82 24.72
CA THR A 254 10.00 -2.20 23.41
C THR A 254 9.80 -3.69 23.14
N PHE A 255 10.20 -4.54 24.09
CA PHE A 255 10.06 -5.98 23.96
C PHE A 255 8.59 -6.38 23.79
N ILE A 256 7.68 -5.88 24.62
CA ILE A 256 6.25 -6.18 24.50
C ILE A 256 5.71 -5.70 23.15
N LEU A 257 6.05 -4.49 22.72
CA LEU A 257 5.56 -3.93 21.46
C LEU A 257 5.97 -4.80 20.27
N PHE A 258 7.25 -5.14 20.13
CA PHE A 258 7.73 -5.95 19.02
C PHE A 258 7.25 -7.39 19.08
N SER A 259 7.28 -8.00 20.27
CA SER A 259 6.75 -9.35 20.46
C SER A 259 5.26 -9.41 20.13
N ALA A 260 4.48 -8.38 20.52
CA ALA A 260 3.06 -8.30 20.18
C ALA A 260 2.85 -8.13 18.67
N MET A 261 3.59 -7.25 18.00
CA MET A 261 3.46 -7.07 16.54
C MET A 261 3.82 -8.34 15.78
N ILE A 262 4.91 -9.01 16.15
CA ILE A 262 5.34 -10.29 15.56
C ILE A 262 4.27 -11.36 15.83
N PHE A 263 3.82 -11.50 17.08
CA PHE A 263 2.81 -12.48 17.45
C PHE A 263 1.48 -12.26 16.73
N MET A 264 0.99 -11.02 16.64
CA MET A 264 -0.22 -10.68 15.88
C MET A 264 -0.04 -10.97 14.38
N THR A 265 1.13 -10.67 13.82
CA THR A 265 1.43 -10.97 12.40
C THR A 265 1.43 -12.47 12.14
N ILE A 266 2.10 -13.26 12.98
CA ILE A 266 2.11 -14.72 12.89
C ILE A 266 0.68 -15.26 13.11
N GLY A 267 -0.06 -14.73 14.08
CA GLY A 267 -1.45 -15.10 14.33
C GLY A 267 -2.38 -14.85 13.15
N ILE A 268 -2.20 -13.73 12.43
CA ILE A 268 -2.90 -13.48 11.16
C ILE A 268 -2.52 -14.54 10.12
N LEU A 269 -1.22 -14.81 9.93
CA LEU A 269 -0.77 -15.80 8.94
C LEU A 269 -1.23 -17.23 9.24
N LEU A 270 -1.54 -17.54 10.50
CA LEU A 270 -2.02 -18.82 10.98
C LEU A 270 -3.53 -18.83 11.29
N CYS A 271 -4.30 -17.80 10.93
CA CYS A 271 -5.69 -17.66 11.39
C CYS A 271 -6.59 -18.83 10.98
N ASN A 272 -6.35 -19.47 9.84
CA ASN A 272 -7.12 -20.63 9.39
C ASN A 272 -6.96 -21.86 10.32
N GLN A 273 -5.84 -21.97 11.06
CA GLN A 273 -5.65 -23.03 12.04
C GLN A 273 -6.54 -22.84 13.28
N PHE A 274 -7.09 -21.63 13.47
CA PHE A 274 -7.92 -21.24 14.60
C PHE A 274 -9.31 -20.75 14.17
N GLN A 275 -9.80 -21.21 13.01
CA GLN A 275 -11.05 -20.71 12.43
C GLN A 275 -12.24 -20.91 13.37
N GLU A 276 -12.34 -22.09 13.99
CA GLU A 276 -13.43 -22.43 14.92
C GLU A 276 -13.42 -21.52 16.15
N GLU A 277 -12.25 -21.30 16.75
CA GLU A 277 -12.09 -20.46 17.93
C GLU A 277 -12.33 -18.98 17.62
N ILE A 278 -11.84 -18.48 16.48
CA ILE A 278 -12.07 -17.09 16.04
C ILE A 278 -13.58 -16.86 15.82
N THR A 279 -14.27 -17.83 15.22
CA THR A 279 -15.71 -17.76 14.97
C THR A 279 -16.50 -17.82 16.29
N LEU A 280 -16.11 -18.70 17.21
CA LEU A 280 -16.69 -18.81 18.55
C LEU A 280 -16.57 -17.50 19.34
N LEU A 281 -15.45 -16.78 19.19
CA LEU A 281 -15.19 -15.49 19.83
C LEU A 281 -15.86 -14.30 19.11
N HIS A 282 -16.66 -14.54 18.08
CA HIS A 282 -17.29 -13.51 17.24
C HIS A 282 -16.29 -12.48 16.67
N LEU A 283 -15.05 -12.91 16.44
CA LEU A 283 -14.04 -12.10 15.79
C LEU A 283 -14.30 -12.10 14.27
N PRO A 284 -13.93 -11.02 13.54
CA PRO A 284 -14.21 -10.90 12.12
C PRO A 284 -13.30 -11.80 11.28
N TYR A 285 -13.56 -13.10 11.28
CA TYR A 285 -12.79 -14.11 10.54
C TYR A 285 -12.58 -13.74 9.06
N PRO A 286 -13.58 -13.29 8.28
CA PRO A 286 -13.37 -12.95 6.87
C PRO A 286 -12.32 -11.87 6.65
N THR A 287 -12.22 -10.88 7.56
CA THR A 287 -11.20 -9.83 7.47
C THR A 287 -9.82 -10.35 7.86
N LEU A 288 -9.74 -11.30 8.80
CA LEU A 288 -8.46 -11.94 9.16
C LEU A 288 -7.98 -12.88 8.06
N GLU A 289 -8.89 -13.68 7.49
CA GLU A 289 -8.64 -14.57 6.35
C GLU A 289 -8.16 -13.78 5.14
N SER A 290 -8.82 -12.66 4.81
CA SER A 290 -8.36 -11.75 3.75
C SER A 290 -6.91 -11.30 3.98
N ARG A 291 -6.58 -10.79 5.18
CA ARG A 291 -5.21 -10.38 5.53
C ARG A 291 -4.22 -11.53 5.52
N MET A 292 -4.64 -12.72 5.91
CA MET A 292 -3.82 -13.93 5.85
C MET A 292 -3.46 -14.26 4.40
N HIS A 293 -4.44 -14.25 3.48
CA HIS A 293 -4.19 -14.47 2.06
C HIS A 293 -3.23 -13.43 1.50
N LEU A 294 -3.44 -12.13 1.79
CA LEU A 294 -2.53 -11.09 1.35
C LEU A 294 -1.11 -11.33 1.87
N GLY A 295 -0.95 -11.62 3.17
CA GLY A 295 0.34 -11.91 3.77
C GLY A 295 1.02 -13.14 3.17
N LYS A 296 0.29 -14.24 2.96
CA LYS A 296 0.80 -15.45 2.32
C LYS A 296 1.24 -15.18 0.89
N MET A 297 0.40 -14.54 0.09
CA MET A 297 0.66 -14.28 -1.32
C MET A 297 1.92 -13.43 -1.52
N ILE A 298 2.23 -12.46 -0.65
CA ILE A 298 3.47 -11.67 -0.81
C ILE A 298 4.73 -12.54 -0.78
N PHE A 299 4.76 -13.55 0.09
CA PHE A 299 5.96 -14.32 0.40
C PHE A 299 5.95 -15.75 -0.15
N LEU A 300 4.85 -16.18 -0.76
CA LEU A 300 4.70 -17.55 -1.24
C LEU A 300 5.79 -17.93 -2.25
N ASP A 301 6.18 -16.99 -3.11
CA ASP A 301 7.28 -17.21 -4.04
C ASP A 301 8.66 -17.34 -3.36
N LEU A 302 8.89 -16.72 -2.20
CA LEU A 302 10.13 -16.95 -1.45
C LEU A 302 10.25 -18.42 -1.04
N PHE A 303 9.14 -19.07 -0.68
CA PHE A 303 9.16 -20.47 -0.27
C PHE A 303 9.30 -21.46 -1.44
N LEU A 304 8.92 -21.04 -2.65
CA LEU A 304 8.95 -21.90 -3.84
C LEU A 304 10.20 -21.71 -4.71
N ARG A 305 10.93 -20.59 -4.55
CA ARG A 305 12.14 -20.30 -5.33
C ARG A 305 13.33 -21.14 -4.85
N PRO A 306 14.28 -21.47 -5.76
CA PRO A 306 15.55 -22.06 -5.36
C PRO A 306 16.35 -21.08 -4.48
N TRP A 307 17.16 -21.63 -3.58
CA TRP A 307 17.99 -20.85 -2.64
C TRP A 307 19.26 -20.31 -3.33
N ASP A 308 19.07 -19.41 -4.28
CA ASP A 308 20.14 -18.73 -5.02
C ASP A 308 20.48 -17.35 -4.44
N THR A 309 21.41 -16.63 -5.08
CA THR A 309 21.81 -15.29 -4.64
C THR A 309 20.66 -14.28 -4.66
N SER A 310 19.69 -14.43 -5.57
CA SER A 310 18.54 -13.54 -5.66
C SER A 310 17.60 -13.74 -4.48
N PHE A 311 17.38 -15.00 -4.08
CA PHE A 311 16.61 -15.37 -2.90
C PHE A 311 17.19 -14.74 -1.62
N PHE A 312 18.49 -14.90 -1.38
CA PHE A 312 19.13 -14.31 -0.20
C PHE A 312 19.13 -12.78 -0.26
N THR A 313 19.31 -12.19 -1.45
CA THR A 313 19.25 -10.74 -1.63
C THR A 313 17.86 -10.20 -1.25
N ASP A 314 16.80 -10.83 -1.74
CA ASP A 314 15.43 -10.43 -1.44
C ASP A 314 15.10 -10.61 0.06
N ILE A 315 15.56 -11.68 0.70
CA ILE A 315 15.33 -11.89 2.14
C ILE A 315 16.05 -10.85 2.99
N PHE A 316 17.32 -10.55 2.71
CA PHE A 316 18.11 -9.66 3.56
C PHE A 316 17.90 -8.18 3.26
N PHE A 317 17.72 -7.83 1.99
CA PHE A 317 17.66 -6.44 1.51
C PHE A 317 16.30 -6.04 0.93
N GLY A 318 15.37 -6.98 0.78
CA GLY A 318 14.01 -6.71 0.29
C GLY A 318 13.94 -6.57 -1.23
N ARG A 319 12.74 -6.28 -1.71
CA ARG A 319 12.37 -6.10 -3.12
C ARG A 319 12.12 -4.63 -3.49
N GLY A 320 12.33 -3.70 -2.56
CA GLY A 320 12.07 -2.28 -2.74
C GLY A 320 10.64 -1.87 -2.38
N TRP A 321 10.44 -0.59 -2.03
CA TRP A 321 9.13 -0.04 -1.71
C TRP A 321 8.19 -0.12 -2.92
N GLY A 322 6.90 -0.35 -2.68
CA GLY A 322 5.87 -0.47 -3.72
C GLY A 322 5.81 -1.82 -4.44
N SER A 323 6.74 -2.75 -4.17
CA SER A 323 6.79 -4.09 -4.80
C SER A 323 5.64 -5.03 -4.41
N TYR A 324 4.86 -4.69 -3.36
CA TYR A 324 3.73 -5.47 -2.87
C TYR A 324 2.79 -5.94 -3.99
N HIS A 325 2.37 -5.02 -4.86
CA HIS A 325 1.41 -5.32 -5.94
C HIS A 325 1.97 -6.33 -6.94
N ASN A 326 3.24 -6.19 -7.30
CA ASN A 326 3.90 -7.11 -8.22
C ASN A 326 3.98 -8.53 -7.63
N ASN A 327 4.19 -8.64 -6.32
CA ASN A 327 4.24 -9.94 -5.64
C ASN A 327 2.84 -10.55 -5.52
N LEU A 328 1.83 -9.75 -5.13
CA LEU A 328 0.44 -10.19 -5.11
C LEU A 328 -0.02 -10.68 -6.49
N ALA A 329 0.26 -9.90 -7.53
CA ALA A 329 0.01 -10.24 -8.92
C ALA A 329 0.82 -11.46 -9.41
N SER A 330 1.91 -11.85 -8.75
CA SER A 330 2.64 -13.06 -9.11
C SER A 330 2.07 -14.31 -8.47
N ASN A 331 1.58 -14.14 -7.24
CA ASN A 331 1.48 -15.25 -6.31
C ASN A 331 0.04 -15.59 -5.91
N ALA A 332 -0.95 -14.79 -6.32
CA ALA A 332 -2.35 -15.04 -5.98
C ALA A 332 -2.80 -16.49 -6.26
N PHE A 333 -2.38 -17.06 -7.40
CA PHE A 333 -2.76 -18.42 -7.80
C PHE A 333 -2.01 -19.54 -7.07
N LEU A 334 -0.86 -19.24 -6.49
CA LEU A 334 -0.05 -20.23 -5.78
C LEU A 334 -0.71 -20.65 -4.46
N ASP A 335 -1.58 -19.81 -3.90
CA ASP A 335 -2.34 -20.14 -2.71
C ASP A 335 -3.47 -21.12 -3.06
N SER A 336 -3.40 -22.34 -2.52
CA SER A 336 -4.43 -23.37 -2.72
C SER A 336 -5.80 -23.00 -2.12
N THR A 337 -5.82 -22.03 -1.20
CA THR A 337 -7.03 -21.53 -0.56
C THR A 337 -7.62 -20.29 -1.25
N PHE A 338 -6.92 -19.74 -2.24
CA PHE A 338 -7.46 -18.70 -3.10
C PHE A 338 -8.48 -19.28 -4.10
N GLY A 339 -9.64 -18.64 -4.20
CA GLY A 339 -10.70 -18.98 -5.13
C GLY A 339 -11.45 -17.73 -5.59
N ILE A 340 -11.92 -17.75 -6.83
CA ILE A 340 -12.76 -16.72 -7.45
C ILE A 340 -14.24 -17.12 -7.35
N PHE A 341 -14.50 -18.42 -7.52
CA PHE A 341 -15.83 -19.00 -7.52
C PHE A 341 -16.01 -19.98 -6.36
N SER A 342 -17.24 -20.07 -5.85
CA SER A 342 -17.67 -21.09 -4.90
C SER A 342 -19.06 -21.56 -5.31
N SER A 343 -19.26 -22.87 -5.48
CA SER A 343 -20.54 -23.45 -5.91
C SER A 343 -21.10 -22.81 -7.19
N GLY A 344 -20.22 -22.56 -8.17
CA GLY A 344 -20.58 -21.93 -9.45
C GLY A 344 -20.89 -20.43 -9.39
N GLN A 345 -20.91 -19.81 -8.19
CA GLN A 345 -21.17 -18.39 -8.02
C GLN A 345 -19.87 -17.61 -7.83
N TRP A 346 -19.84 -16.37 -8.35
CA TRP A 346 -18.75 -15.44 -8.07
C TRP A 346 -18.78 -15.11 -6.57
N LYS A 347 -17.81 -15.65 -5.83
CA LYS A 347 -17.69 -15.51 -4.38
C LYS A 347 -16.20 -15.62 -4.02
N PRO A 348 -15.41 -14.60 -4.38
CA PRO A 348 -13.98 -14.65 -4.18
C PRO A 348 -13.63 -14.75 -2.69
N THR A 349 -12.63 -15.56 -2.37
CA THR A 349 -12.18 -15.78 -0.99
C THR A 349 -11.33 -14.63 -0.44
N CYS A 350 -10.80 -13.78 -1.33
CA CYS A 350 -9.99 -12.63 -0.96
C CYS A 350 -10.64 -11.33 -1.40
N GLU A 351 -10.68 -10.34 -0.50
CA GLU A 351 -11.29 -9.03 -0.80
C GLU A 351 -10.53 -8.26 -1.90
N PHE A 352 -9.28 -8.66 -2.23
CA PHE A 352 -8.51 -8.06 -3.32
C PHE A 352 -9.16 -8.22 -4.70
N LEU A 353 -9.95 -9.28 -4.89
CA LEU A 353 -10.67 -9.45 -6.15
C LEU A 353 -11.93 -8.56 -6.23
N THR A 354 -12.39 -8.05 -5.09
CA THR A 354 -13.60 -7.22 -5.00
C THR A 354 -13.28 -5.75 -4.78
N ARG A 355 -12.07 -5.46 -4.32
CA ARG A 355 -11.59 -4.12 -3.96
C ARG A 355 -10.20 -3.93 -4.53
N ASP A 356 -9.91 -2.73 -5.01
CA ASP A 356 -8.53 -2.33 -5.33
C ASP A 356 -7.73 -2.22 -4.01
N LEU A 357 -7.02 -3.29 -3.64
CA LEU A 357 -6.18 -3.30 -2.44
C LEU A 357 -4.74 -2.95 -2.77
N ILE A 358 -4.20 -2.12 -1.90
CA ILE A 358 -2.92 -1.45 -2.13
C ILE A 358 -1.78 -1.86 -1.22
N ASN A 359 -2.05 -2.76 -0.28
CA ASN A 359 -1.09 -3.23 0.69
C ASN A 359 -1.54 -4.49 1.42
N SER A 360 -0.62 -5.03 2.20
CA SER A 360 -0.80 -6.18 3.08
C SER A 360 -1.60 -5.90 4.35
N HIS A 361 -1.94 -4.64 4.60
CA HIS A 361 -2.50 -4.13 5.87
C HIS A 361 -1.62 -4.43 7.09
N ASN A 362 -0.34 -4.80 6.89
CA ASN A 362 0.59 -5.16 7.94
C ASN A 362 1.97 -4.54 7.70
N ILE A 363 2.32 -3.57 8.53
CA ILE A 363 3.57 -2.80 8.37
C ILE A 363 4.82 -3.66 8.46
N LEU A 364 4.82 -4.76 9.23
CA LEU A 364 6.00 -5.62 9.33
C LEU A 364 6.22 -6.36 8.02
N LEU A 365 5.12 -6.82 7.39
CA LEU A 365 5.19 -7.47 6.09
C LEU A 365 5.59 -6.47 5.00
N GLU A 366 5.07 -5.23 5.02
CA GLU A 366 5.51 -4.18 4.09
C GLU A 366 7.00 -3.86 4.24
N TYR A 367 7.49 -3.64 5.45
CA TYR A 367 8.90 -3.31 5.69
C TYR A 367 9.82 -4.49 5.35
N PHE A 368 9.42 -5.72 5.68
CA PHE A 368 10.18 -6.91 5.32
C PHE A 368 10.21 -7.10 3.79
N ASN A 369 9.08 -6.94 3.12
CA ASN A 369 9.01 -7.02 1.67
C ASN A 369 9.84 -5.92 0.99
N ALA A 370 9.79 -4.68 1.50
CA ALA A 370 10.48 -3.55 0.89
C ALA A 370 11.98 -3.54 1.17
N THR A 371 12.40 -3.88 2.38
CA THR A 371 13.78 -3.63 2.88
C THR A 371 14.47 -4.86 3.49
N GLY A 372 13.80 -6.01 3.47
CA GLY A 372 14.33 -7.28 3.96
C GLY A 372 14.51 -7.32 5.48
N LEU A 373 15.17 -8.37 5.95
CA LEU A 373 15.44 -8.58 7.37
C LEU A 373 16.32 -7.46 7.94
N ILE A 374 17.28 -6.95 7.17
CA ILE A 374 18.17 -5.87 7.61
C ILE A 374 17.37 -4.59 7.82
N GLY A 375 16.55 -4.20 6.84
CA GLY A 375 15.74 -3.00 6.94
C GLY A 375 14.65 -3.09 8.01
N LEU A 376 14.01 -4.26 8.17
CA LEU A 376 13.09 -4.52 9.27
C LEU A 376 13.79 -4.39 10.64
N SER A 377 15.02 -4.89 10.76
CA SER A 377 15.83 -4.77 11.97
C SER A 377 16.20 -3.32 12.25
N LEU A 378 16.55 -2.54 11.22
CA LEU A 378 16.82 -1.10 11.34
C LEU A 378 15.56 -0.33 11.76
N PHE A 379 14.39 -0.67 11.19
CA PHE A 379 13.11 -0.13 11.62
C PHE A 379 12.85 -0.44 13.10
N ALA A 380 13.03 -1.71 13.51
CA ALA A 380 12.82 -2.11 14.89
C ALA A 380 13.76 -1.36 15.85
N TYR A 381 15.03 -1.25 15.47
CA TYR A 381 16.05 -0.51 16.19
C TYR A 381 15.73 0.99 16.27
N SER A 382 15.21 1.59 15.21
CA SER A 382 14.79 3.00 15.19
C SER A 382 13.71 3.28 16.24
N LYS A 383 12.67 2.43 16.31
CA LYS A 383 11.62 2.56 17.32
C LYS A 383 12.14 2.27 18.72
N TYR A 384 13.03 1.30 18.88
CA TYR A 384 13.69 1.05 20.17
C TYR A 384 14.37 2.32 20.70
N LEU A 385 15.18 2.98 19.88
CA LEU A 385 15.86 4.23 20.26
C LEU A 385 14.88 5.36 20.56
N MET A 386 13.77 5.45 19.83
CA MET A 386 12.68 6.39 20.14
C MET A 386 12.03 6.05 21.49
N ILE A 387 11.71 4.79 21.78
CA ILE A 387 11.09 4.39 23.04
C ILE A 387 12.01 4.67 24.23
N LEU A 388 13.33 4.48 24.07
CA LEU A 388 14.31 4.84 25.09
C LEU A 388 14.32 6.35 25.41
N SER A 389 13.88 7.21 24.48
CA SER A 389 13.76 8.65 24.68
C SER A 389 12.51 9.07 25.46
N LEU A 390 11.60 8.14 25.75
CA LEU A 390 10.33 8.43 26.42
C LEU A 390 10.54 8.83 27.88
N ARG A 391 10.01 10.01 28.25
CA ARG A 391 10.05 10.53 29.63
C ARG A 391 9.15 9.72 30.56
N LYS A 392 9.56 9.61 31.82
CA LYS A 392 8.77 8.96 32.89
C LYS A 392 7.35 9.51 33.02
N ASN A 393 7.17 10.84 32.92
CA ASN A 393 5.86 11.48 33.05
C ASN A 393 4.95 11.28 31.83
N ASP A 394 5.53 10.93 30.69
CA ASP A 394 4.82 10.66 29.44
C ASP A 394 4.67 9.16 29.20
N PHE A 395 5.16 8.34 30.12
CA PHE A 395 5.32 6.93 29.91
C PHE A 395 3.95 6.22 29.72
N PHE A 396 2.94 6.61 30.50
CA PHE A 396 1.56 6.11 30.35
C PHE A 396 0.99 6.40 28.96
N VAL A 397 0.93 7.69 28.59
CA VAL A 397 0.31 8.10 27.33
C VAL A 397 1.13 7.61 26.13
N GLY A 398 2.46 7.55 26.26
CA GLY A 398 3.35 7.02 25.24
C GLY A 398 3.15 5.51 25.03
N THR A 399 2.89 4.75 26.09
CA THR A 399 2.53 3.32 25.99
C THR A 399 1.24 3.13 25.20
N ILE A 400 0.19 3.90 25.55
CA ILE A 400 -1.09 3.85 24.83
C ILE A 400 -0.88 4.18 23.36
N PHE A 401 -0.20 5.29 23.05
CA PHE A 401 0.06 5.71 21.67
C PHE A 401 0.84 4.66 20.88
N LEU A 402 1.96 4.18 21.42
CA LEU A 402 2.83 3.23 20.74
C LEU A 402 2.14 1.88 20.48
N LEU A 403 1.42 1.33 21.47
CA LEU A 403 0.73 0.07 21.30
C LEU A 403 -0.50 0.21 20.41
N SER A 404 -1.28 1.29 20.57
CA SER A 404 -2.46 1.50 19.73
C SER A 404 -2.07 1.66 18.26
N THR A 405 -1.05 2.48 17.99
CA THR A 405 -0.53 2.64 16.63
C THR A 405 0.08 1.35 16.09
N SER A 406 0.76 0.55 16.92
CA SER A 406 1.30 -0.75 16.49
C SER A 406 0.22 -1.77 16.12
N VAL A 407 -0.87 -1.83 16.89
CA VAL A 407 -2.03 -2.66 16.55
C VAL A 407 -2.67 -2.16 15.25
N LEU A 408 -2.88 -0.84 15.13
CA LEU A 408 -3.38 -0.26 13.88
C LEU A 408 -2.48 -0.61 12.70
N PHE A 409 -1.16 -0.52 12.83
CA PHE A 409 -0.21 -0.86 11.77
C PHE A 409 -0.18 -2.35 11.38
N VAL A 410 -0.64 -3.26 12.24
CA VAL A 410 -0.70 -4.71 11.93
C VAL A 410 -2.00 -5.11 11.25
N PHE A 411 -3.08 -4.37 11.51
CA PHE A 411 -4.42 -4.67 10.97
C PHE A 411 -4.89 -3.66 9.91
N TRP A 412 -4.23 -2.52 9.77
CA TRP A 412 -4.61 -1.43 8.88
C TRP A 412 -3.39 -0.65 8.41
N PHE A 413 -3.54 0.08 7.30
CA PHE A 413 -2.48 0.93 6.77
C PHE A 413 -2.68 2.38 7.18
N GLN A 414 -1.57 3.11 7.30
CA GLN A 414 -1.61 4.53 7.61
C GLN A 414 -1.83 5.31 6.32
N MET A 415 -2.85 6.19 6.31
CA MET A 415 -3.03 7.10 5.19
C MET A 415 -2.19 8.38 5.31
N PRO A 416 -1.76 8.94 4.18
CA PRO A 416 -0.97 10.17 4.09
C PRO A 416 -1.62 11.37 4.78
N ASN A 417 -2.95 11.44 4.76
CA ASN A 417 -3.77 12.44 5.45
C ASN A 417 -3.52 12.47 6.98
N THR A 418 -2.98 11.39 7.55
CA THR A 418 -2.73 11.29 9.00
C THR A 418 -1.27 11.55 9.38
N LEU A 419 -0.36 11.61 8.41
CA LEU A 419 1.07 11.80 8.65
C LEU A 419 1.38 13.06 9.47
N PRO A 420 0.72 14.22 9.26
CA PRO A 420 0.98 15.41 10.06
C PRO A 420 0.72 15.23 11.55
N TYR A 421 -0.39 14.59 11.88
CA TYR A 421 -0.79 14.35 13.26
C TYR A 421 0.08 13.29 13.94
N MET A 422 0.42 12.23 13.19
CA MET A 422 1.28 11.15 13.66
C MET A 422 2.72 11.62 13.89
N LEU A 423 3.28 12.42 12.97
CA LEU A 423 4.59 13.04 13.17
C LEU A 423 4.57 13.94 14.40
N MET A 424 3.60 14.86 14.52
CA MET A 424 3.55 15.79 15.65
C MET A 424 3.46 15.07 17.00
N SER A 425 2.58 14.08 17.12
CA SER A 425 2.39 13.30 18.35
C SER A 425 3.67 12.56 18.73
N THR A 426 4.36 12.01 17.74
CA THR A 426 5.68 11.39 17.90
C THR A 426 6.70 12.41 18.41
N LEU A 427 6.79 13.60 17.80
CA LEU A 427 7.73 14.65 18.22
C LEU A 427 7.44 15.14 19.64
N LEU A 428 6.19 15.32 20.04
CA LEU A 428 5.83 15.74 21.40
C LEU A 428 6.23 14.72 22.47
N LEU A 429 6.18 13.43 22.16
CA LEU A 429 6.60 12.36 23.06
C LEU A 429 8.13 12.23 23.15
N PHE A 430 8.83 12.32 22.02
CA PHE A 430 10.22 11.87 21.89
C PHE A 430 11.25 13.00 21.67
N SER A 431 10.84 14.27 21.59
CA SER A 431 11.72 15.44 21.36
C SER A 431 12.66 15.82 22.52
N ASN A 432 12.54 15.13 23.64
CA ASN A 432 13.09 15.56 24.91
C ASN A 432 14.27 14.73 25.44
N ALA A 433 14.76 13.76 24.68
CA ALA A 433 15.93 13.00 25.11
C ALA A 433 17.21 13.86 25.03
N THR A 434 17.77 14.13 26.20
CA THR A 434 19.21 14.32 26.35
C THR A 434 19.91 13.06 25.87
N VAL A 435 20.55 13.18 24.71
CA VAL A 435 21.54 12.29 24.08
C VAL A 435 21.83 11.02 24.90
N LEU A 436 21.26 9.89 24.46
CA LEU A 436 21.74 8.57 24.86
C LEU A 436 23.28 8.56 24.74
N LYS A 437 23.99 8.14 25.80
CA LYS A 437 25.41 7.78 25.70
C LYS A 437 25.51 6.58 24.75
N LEU A 438 25.54 6.87 23.45
CA LEU A 438 25.68 5.87 22.40
C LEU A 438 27.08 5.21 22.53
N PRO A 439 27.23 3.94 22.15
CA PRO A 439 28.54 3.28 22.07
C PRO A 439 29.53 4.11 21.23
N ILE A 440 30.83 4.07 21.58
CA ILE A 440 31.90 4.88 20.97
C ILE A 440 31.94 4.75 19.43
N MET A 441 31.69 3.55 18.89
CA MET A 441 31.63 3.33 17.44
C MET A 441 30.50 4.12 16.75
N ILE A 442 29.35 4.25 17.40
CA ILE A 442 28.24 5.07 16.92
C ILE A 442 28.52 6.56 17.15
N GLN A 443 29.28 6.94 18.20
CA GLN A 443 29.72 8.32 18.37
C GLN A 443 30.64 8.76 17.24
N ASN A 444 31.59 7.92 16.80
CA ASN A 444 32.46 8.23 15.66
C ASN A 444 31.68 8.34 14.34
N PHE A 445 30.74 7.41 14.07
CA PHE A 445 29.88 7.50 12.89
C PHE A 445 28.92 8.70 12.96
N ARG A 446 28.40 9.01 14.15
CA ARG A 446 27.58 10.19 14.42
C ARG A 446 28.38 11.47 14.21
N ASP A 447 29.61 11.54 14.70
CA ASP A 447 30.45 12.74 14.59
C ASP A 447 30.97 12.91 13.15
N LEU A 448 31.13 11.81 12.39
CA LEU A 448 31.37 11.80 10.94
C LEU A 448 30.14 12.30 10.14
N LEU A 449 28.94 11.81 10.46
CA LEU A 449 27.67 12.28 9.88
C LEU A 449 27.35 13.74 10.24
N ILE A 450 27.74 14.17 11.44
CA ILE A 450 27.60 15.53 11.94
C ILE A 450 28.75 16.43 11.47
N SER A 451 29.77 15.87 10.80
CA SER A 451 30.78 16.70 10.16
C SER A 451 30.07 17.65 9.19
N THR A 452 30.34 18.94 9.41
CA THR A 452 29.57 20.06 8.86
C THR A 452 29.40 20.00 7.34
N LYS A 453 30.38 19.42 6.64
CA LYS A 453 30.41 19.29 5.18
C LYS A 453 29.49 18.19 4.64
N LEU A 454 29.48 17.00 5.26
CA LEU A 454 28.66 15.88 4.80
C LEU A 454 27.17 16.17 4.99
N TRP A 455 26.82 16.82 6.10
CA TRP A 455 25.45 17.21 6.40
C TRP A 455 24.92 18.28 5.43
N VAL A 456 25.71 19.33 5.14
CA VAL A 456 25.36 20.33 4.13
C VAL A 456 25.16 19.68 2.76
N PHE A 457 26.03 18.74 2.38
CA PHE A 457 25.87 17.98 1.15
C PHE A 457 24.56 17.16 1.13
N MET A 458 24.23 16.44 2.22
CA MET A 458 22.99 15.66 2.32
C MET A 458 21.74 16.54 2.25
N VAL A 459 21.74 17.67 2.95
CA VAL A 459 20.60 18.61 2.91
C VAL A 459 20.48 19.23 1.52
N PHE A 460 21.58 19.67 0.93
CA PHE A 460 21.57 20.29 -0.40
C PHE A 460 21.14 19.29 -1.49
N SER A 461 21.71 18.09 -1.51
CA SER A 461 21.34 17.03 -2.46
C SER A 461 19.89 16.57 -2.26
N GLY A 462 19.46 16.35 -1.01
CA GLY A 462 18.07 16.01 -0.70
C GLY A 462 17.08 17.10 -1.12
N THR A 463 17.43 18.37 -0.90
CA THR A 463 16.61 19.53 -1.26
C THR A 463 16.54 19.71 -2.79
N GLY A 464 17.68 19.67 -3.48
CA GLY A 464 17.71 19.76 -4.95
C GLY A 464 16.96 18.60 -5.62
N MET A 465 17.08 17.40 -5.05
CA MET A 465 16.35 16.23 -5.51
C MET A 465 14.83 16.40 -5.35
N LEU A 466 14.36 16.79 -4.17
CA LEU A 466 12.94 17.04 -3.92
C LEU A 466 12.38 18.07 -4.90
N LEU A 467 13.09 19.17 -5.17
CA LEU A 467 12.65 20.19 -6.15
C LEU A 467 12.44 19.59 -7.54
N PHE A 468 13.45 18.90 -8.07
CA PHE A 468 13.39 18.26 -9.38
C PHE A 468 12.16 17.34 -9.50
N ILE A 469 11.92 16.56 -8.45
CA ILE A 469 10.80 15.61 -8.40
C ILE A 469 9.46 16.31 -8.34
N ILE A 470 9.33 17.34 -7.51
CA ILE A 470 8.09 18.11 -7.39
C ILE A 470 7.76 18.73 -8.73
N THR A 471 8.74 19.34 -9.42
CA THR A 471 8.53 19.91 -10.75
C THR A 471 8.14 18.85 -11.77
N PHE A 472 8.87 17.73 -11.83
CA PHE A 472 8.56 16.63 -12.76
C PHE A 472 7.17 16.03 -12.51
N HIS A 473 6.85 15.77 -11.23
CA HIS A 473 5.60 15.16 -10.85
C HIS A 473 4.42 16.11 -11.03
N LEU A 474 4.53 17.39 -10.64
CA LEU A 474 3.49 18.39 -10.91
C LEU A 474 3.24 18.54 -12.41
N TYR A 475 4.30 18.63 -13.22
CA TYR A 475 4.17 18.68 -14.67
C TYR A 475 3.47 17.44 -15.22
N SER A 476 3.87 16.25 -14.77
CA SER A 476 3.21 14.99 -15.11
C SER A 476 1.73 15.04 -14.78
N GLN A 477 1.39 15.33 -13.52
CA GLN A 477 0.03 15.25 -13.01
C GLN A 477 -0.89 16.29 -13.62
N LEU A 478 -0.44 17.53 -13.80
CA LEU A 478 -1.22 18.55 -14.48
C LEU A 478 -1.56 18.12 -15.92
N ASN A 479 -0.62 17.50 -16.62
CA ASN A 479 -0.90 16.95 -17.95
C ASN A 479 -1.89 15.78 -17.91
N ILE A 480 -1.84 14.90 -16.91
CA ILE A 480 -2.84 13.82 -16.76
C ILE A 480 -4.22 14.41 -16.46
N THR A 481 -4.30 15.28 -15.45
CA THR A 481 -5.55 15.86 -14.97
C THR A 481 -6.24 16.69 -16.05
N ASN A 482 -5.49 17.54 -16.76
CA ASN A 482 -6.03 18.35 -17.85
C ASN A 482 -6.53 17.50 -19.03
N LYS A 483 -5.88 16.36 -19.32
CA LYS A 483 -6.25 15.52 -20.46
C LYS A 483 -7.30 14.46 -20.17
N PHE A 484 -7.47 14.02 -18.91
CA PHE A 484 -8.27 12.81 -18.60
C PHE A 484 -9.25 12.94 -17.45
N CYS A 485 -8.94 13.72 -16.41
CA CYS A 485 -9.76 13.72 -15.20
C CYS A 485 -10.78 14.86 -15.18
N ILE A 486 -10.40 16.04 -15.68
CA ILE A 486 -11.31 17.21 -15.76
C ILE A 486 -12.14 17.15 -17.04
N ASP A 487 -11.48 16.89 -18.17
CA ASP A 487 -12.15 16.60 -19.42
C ASP A 487 -12.38 15.10 -19.47
N LYS A 488 -13.57 14.68 -18.99
CA LYS A 488 -14.07 13.31 -19.16
C LYS A 488 -13.63 12.82 -20.56
N PRO A 489 -13.00 11.65 -20.70
CA PRO A 489 -12.57 11.11 -22.00
C PRO A 489 -13.77 10.70 -22.88
N GLU A 490 -14.94 11.32 -22.68
CA GLU A 490 -16.21 11.09 -23.36
C GLU A 490 -16.18 11.66 -24.78
N GLN A 491 -15.14 12.41 -25.16
CA GLN A 491 -15.11 13.16 -26.41
C GLN A 491 -14.02 12.74 -27.41
N ASN A 492 -12.89 12.13 -26.99
CA ASN A 492 -11.86 11.71 -27.96
C ASN A 492 -10.98 10.51 -27.50
N TYR A 493 -11.29 9.30 -27.97
CA TYR A 493 -10.47 8.10 -27.71
C TYR A 493 -9.08 8.14 -28.37
N GLU A 494 -8.89 8.93 -29.43
CA GLU A 494 -7.61 9.03 -30.14
C GLU A 494 -6.59 9.82 -29.30
N GLU A 495 -7.02 10.94 -28.70
CA GLU A 495 -6.20 11.69 -27.74
C GLU A 495 -5.78 10.83 -26.54
N ALA A 496 -6.66 9.90 -26.14
CA ALA A 496 -6.40 8.96 -25.07
C ALA A 496 -5.23 8.02 -25.41
N ILE A 497 -5.18 7.53 -26.65
CA ILE A 497 -4.12 6.65 -27.14
C ILE A 497 -2.80 7.41 -27.33
N ASP A 498 -2.86 8.62 -27.89
CA ASP A 498 -1.67 9.47 -28.06
C ASP A 498 -1.00 9.75 -26.71
N PHE A 499 -1.81 9.93 -25.66
CA PHE A 499 -1.31 10.06 -24.32
C PHE A 499 -0.68 8.77 -23.77
N PHE A 500 -1.29 7.61 -23.99
CA PHE A 500 -0.67 6.33 -23.61
C PHE A 500 0.68 6.11 -24.27
N GLN A 501 0.83 6.56 -25.52
CA GLN A 501 2.08 6.47 -26.25
C GLN A 501 3.09 7.56 -25.87
N SER A 502 2.67 8.56 -25.09
CA SER A 502 3.51 9.68 -24.71
C SER A 502 4.76 9.23 -23.93
N PRO A 503 5.87 9.99 -24.02
CA PRO A 503 7.05 9.74 -23.20
C PRO A 503 6.76 9.72 -21.70
N LEU A 504 5.71 10.44 -21.27
CA LEU A 504 5.28 10.51 -19.88
C LEU A 504 4.77 9.16 -19.37
N MET A 505 3.89 8.50 -20.12
CA MET A 505 3.36 7.18 -19.76
C MET A 505 4.42 6.09 -19.84
N LYS A 506 5.35 6.19 -20.80
CA LYS A 506 6.54 5.32 -20.84
C LYS A 506 7.43 5.52 -19.60
N ALA A 507 7.55 6.75 -19.11
CA ALA A 507 8.26 7.03 -17.87
C ALA A 507 7.52 6.48 -16.64
N ASP A 508 6.18 6.48 -16.62
CA ASP A 508 5.35 5.95 -15.53
C ASP A 508 5.74 4.52 -15.13
N HIS A 509 6.14 3.68 -16.08
CA HIS A 509 6.61 2.31 -15.81
C HIS A 509 7.83 2.24 -14.89
N ILE A 510 8.71 3.24 -14.93
CA ILE A 510 9.87 3.32 -14.03
C ILE A 510 9.39 3.59 -12.59
N PHE A 511 8.22 4.23 -12.43
CA PHE A 511 7.50 4.45 -11.17
C PHE A 511 6.50 3.33 -10.84
N GLY A 512 6.62 2.16 -11.49
CA GLY A 512 5.72 1.02 -11.27
C GLY A 512 4.49 0.97 -12.17
N GLY A 513 4.28 1.93 -13.06
CA GLY A 513 3.28 1.91 -14.12
C GLY A 513 1.83 1.91 -13.65
N PHE A 514 1.56 2.32 -12.41
CA PHE A 514 0.22 2.31 -11.80
C PHE A 514 -0.78 3.18 -12.55
N ARG A 515 -0.35 4.37 -13.01
CA ARG A 515 -1.24 5.29 -13.74
C ARG A 515 -1.53 4.75 -15.11
N HIS A 516 -0.51 4.21 -15.78
CA HIS A 516 -0.68 3.59 -17.08
C HIS A 516 -1.66 2.42 -17.01
N THR A 517 -1.51 1.49 -16.05
CA THR A 517 -2.43 0.35 -15.90
C THR A 517 -3.83 0.77 -15.47
N GLY A 518 -3.92 1.72 -14.53
CA GLY A 518 -5.22 2.21 -14.04
C GLY A 518 -6.00 2.95 -15.11
N MET A 519 -5.33 3.81 -15.88
CA MET A 519 -5.93 4.51 -17.02
C MET A 519 -6.34 3.54 -18.12
N ALA A 520 -5.52 2.51 -18.38
CA ALA A 520 -5.83 1.50 -19.39
C ALA A 520 -7.09 0.71 -19.03
N ASN A 521 -7.25 0.32 -17.76
CA ASN A 521 -8.49 -0.29 -17.27
C ASN A 521 -9.69 0.67 -17.48
N LEU A 522 -9.58 1.91 -17.02
CA LEU A 522 -10.67 2.90 -17.09
C LEU A 522 -11.14 3.17 -18.52
N ILE A 523 -10.20 3.36 -19.45
CA ILE A 523 -10.53 3.59 -20.87
C ILE A 523 -11.08 2.33 -21.50
N SER A 524 -10.52 1.16 -21.17
CA SER A 524 -10.99 -0.10 -21.73
C SER A 524 -12.41 -0.40 -21.30
N ASP A 525 -12.71 -0.30 -20.01
CA ASP A 525 -14.05 -0.50 -19.45
C ASP A 525 -15.06 0.44 -20.10
N LYS A 526 -14.66 1.69 -20.34
CA LYS A 526 -15.50 2.66 -21.01
C LYS A 526 -15.77 2.33 -22.48
N ILE A 527 -14.73 1.96 -23.24
CA ILE A 527 -14.88 1.54 -24.65
C ILE A 527 -15.81 0.33 -24.73
N ILE A 528 -15.64 -0.64 -23.83
CA ILE A 528 -16.48 -1.83 -23.74
C ILE A 528 -17.93 -1.45 -23.45
N ASN A 529 -18.17 -0.61 -22.44
CA ASN A 529 -19.50 -0.16 -22.09
C ASN A 529 -20.17 0.63 -23.24
N ASP A 530 -19.42 1.46 -23.96
CA ASP A 530 -19.91 2.17 -25.14
C ASP A 530 -20.33 1.20 -26.26
N ILE A 531 -19.56 0.13 -26.49
CA ILE A 531 -19.88 -0.91 -27.48
C ILE A 531 -21.16 -1.66 -27.08
N GLU A 532 -21.30 -2.03 -25.80
CA GLU A 532 -22.45 -2.75 -25.27
C GLU A 532 -23.72 -1.89 -25.29
N THR A 533 -23.63 -0.62 -24.91
CA THR A 533 -24.80 0.25 -24.73
C THR A 533 -25.21 0.99 -25.99
N LYS A 534 -24.26 1.53 -26.76
CA LYS A 534 -24.55 2.45 -27.88
C LYS A 534 -24.66 1.75 -29.24
N LYS A 535 -24.37 0.43 -29.33
CA LYS A 535 -24.36 -0.32 -30.61
C LYS A 535 -23.63 0.45 -31.72
N THR A 536 -22.49 1.05 -31.38
CA THR A 536 -21.77 1.99 -32.25
C THR A 536 -21.39 1.38 -33.59
N HIS A 537 -21.46 2.14 -34.69
CA HIS A 537 -20.99 1.68 -36.02
C HIS A 537 -19.45 1.51 -36.11
N HIS A 538 -18.69 1.86 -35.07
CA HIS A 538 -17.22 1.89 -35.07
C HIS A 538 -16.57 0.75 -34.26
N ILE A 539 -17.24 -0.39 -34.05
CA ILE A 539 -16.70 -1.51 -33.24
C ILE A 539 -15.28 -1.91 -33.64
N ARG A 540 -15.00 -1.98 -34.95
CA ARG A 540 -13.66 -2.31 -35.45
C ARG A 540 -12.59 -1.32 -34.98
N GLN A 541 -12.89 -0.03 -35.03
CA GLN A 541 -11.97 1.01 -34.56
C GLN A 541 -11.75 0.89 -33.05
N SER A 542 -12.82 0.71 -32.28
CA SER A 542 -12.72 0.52 -30.83
C SER A 542 -11.91 -0.72 -30.44
N VAL A 543 -12.02 -1.82 -31.21
CA VAL A 543 -11.19 -3.01 -31.02
C VAL A 543 -9.72 -2.72 -31.30
N GLU A 544 -9.40 -2.06 -32.41
CA GLU A 544 -8.01 -1.69 -32.73
C GLU A 544 -7.42 -0.73 -31.68
N GLN A 545 -8.24 0.16 -31.13
CA GLN A 545 -7.87 1.04 -30.02
C GLN A 545 -7.51 0.24 -28.76
N LEU A 546 -8.36 -0.71 -28.35
CA LEU A 546 -8.09 -1.61 -27.22
C LEU A 546 -6.84 -2.47 -27.44
N ILE A 547 -6.65 -3.02 -28.64
CA ILE A 547 -5.44 -3.76 -29.01
C ILE A 547 -4.20 -2.87 -28.89
N THR A 548 -4.29 -1.62 -29.37
CA THR A 548 -3.20 -0.65 -29.28
C THR A 548 -2.83 -0.34 -27.83
N ILE A 549 -3.81 -0.14 -26.95
CA ILE A 549 -3.58 0.05 -25.51
C ILE A 549 -2.87 -1.18 -24.92
N ALA A 550 -3.35 -2.38 -25.23
CA ALA A 550 -2.75 -3.61 -24.75
C ALA A 550 -1.30 -3.79 -25.24
N ASP A 551 -1.01 -3.48 -26.50
CA ASP A 551 0.34 -3.54 -27.07
C ASP A 551 1.30 -2.54 -26.41
N VAL A 552 0.83 -1.31 -26.16
CA VAL A 552 1.62 -0.29 -25.49
C VAL A 552 2.01 -0.73 -24.08
N LEU A 553 1.08 -1.33 -23.33
CA LEU A 553 1.34 -1.90 -22.01
C LEU A 553 2.36 -3.06 -22.07
N ILE A 554 2.26 -3.94 -23.07
CA ILE A 554 3.19 -5.06 -23.28
C ILE A 554 4.59 -4.53 -23.60
N ALA A 555 4.69 -3.60 -24.56
CA ALA A 555 5.95 -3.00 -24.97
C ALA A 555 6.63 -2.22 -23.83
N SER A 556 5.84 -1.74 -22.87
CA SER A 556 6.32 -0.99 -21.72
C SER A 556 6.61 -1.87 -20.50
N TYR A 557 6.49 -3.20 -20.63
CA TYR A 557 6.87 -4.13 -19.58
C TYR A 557 8.35 -3.97 -19.21
N LYS A 558 8.59 -3.43 -18.00
CA LYS A 558 9.91 -3.30 -17.36
C LYS A 558 9.84 -3.86 -15.94
N GLY A 559 9.37 -5.10 -15.81
CA GLY A 559 9.09 -5.74 -14.51
C GLY A 559 7.74 -5.38 -13.89
N ASN A 560 6.96 -4.45 -14.49
CA ASN A 560 5.58 -4.20 -14.06
C ASN A 560 4.65 -5.33 -14.52
N LYS A 561 4.42 -6.29 -13.63
CA LYS A 561 3.58 -7.46 -13.89
C LYS A 561 2.12 -7.10 -14.13
N ASN A 562 1.62 -6.03 -13.51
CA ASN A 562 0.26 -5.55 -13.71
C ASN A 562 0.00 -5.11 -15.16
N SER A 563 1.00 -4.61 -15.88
CA SER A 563 0.83 -4.27 -17.31
C SER A 563 0.45 -5.49 -18.14
N LEU A 564 1.08 -6.65 -17.89
CA LEU A 564 0.73 -7.89 -18.58
C LEU A 564 -0.68 -8.38 -18.20
N LEU A 565 -1.06 -8.23 -16.92
CA LEU A 565 -2.39 -8.61 -16.45
C LEU A 565 -3.48 -7.75 -17.09
N THR A 566 -3.30 -6.43 -17.08
CA THR A 566 -4.21 -5.50 -17.72
C THR A 566 -4.33 -5.78 -19.22
N SER A 567 -3.22 -5.98 -19.94
CA SER A 567 -3.28 -6.35 -21.35
C SER A 567 -4.09 -7.64 -21.55
N MET A 568 -3.88 -8.65 -20.70
CA MET A 568 -4.61 -9.93 -20.81
C MET A 568 -6.11 -9.74 -20.55
N ASN A 569 -6.47 -8.92 -19.58
CA ASN A 569 -7.86 -8.55 -19.30
C ASN A 569 -8.50 -7.81 -20.49
N ILE A 570 -7.78 -6.88 -21.13
CA ILE A 570 -8.27 -6.17 -22.32
C ILE A 570 -8.60 -7.16 -23.45
N TYR A 571 -7.68 -8.07 -23.78
CA TYR A 571 -7.92 -9.11 -24.79
C TYR A 571 -9.11 -10.01 -24.42
N SER A 572 -9.21 -10.37 -23.14
CA SER A 572 -10.30 -11.19 -22.61
C SER A 572 -11.64 -10.48 -22.76
N SER A 573 -11.71 -9.20 -22.43
CA SER A 573 -12.92 -8.38 -22.55
C SER A 573 -13.34 -8.18 -24.01
N ILE A 574 -12.39 -7.93 -24.93
CA ILE A 574 -12.69 -7.94 -26.38
C ILE A 574 -13.33 -9.28 -26.75
N SER A 575 -12.76 -10.39 -26.30
CA SER A 575 -13.24 -11.71 -26.68
C SER A 575 -14.65 -12.01 -26.18
N ASN A 576 -14.97 -11.61 -24.95
CA ASN A 576 -16.24 -11.90 -24.29
C ASN A 576 -17.36 -10.99 -24.78
N ASN A 577 -17.09 -9.71 -24.97
CA ASN A 577 -18.12 -8.72 -25.27
C ASN A 577 -18.32 -8.51 -26.78
N MET A 578 -17.44 -9.07 -27.63
CA MET A 578 -17.48 -8.87 -29.08
C MET A 578 -17.38 -10.20 -29.86
N PRO A 579 -18.36 -11.13 -29.69
CA PRO A 579 -18.33 -12.43 -30.36
C PRO A 579 -18.46 -12.33 -31.89
N ASN A 580 -19.11 -11.27 -32.40
CA ASN A 580 -19.42 -11.09 -33.84
C ASN A 580 -18.38 -10.26 -34.60
N VAL A 581 -17.39 -9.68 -33.93
CA VAL A 581 -16.26 -9.07 -34.63
C VAL A 581 -15.45 -10.23 -35.19
N GLU A 582 -15.22 -10.25 -36.51
CA GLU A 582 -14.24 -11.15 -37.12
C GLU A 582 -12.92 -10.94 -36.38
N LYS A 583 -12.64 -11.84 -35.43
CA LYS A 583 -11.38 -11.87 -34.71
C LYS A 583 -10.35 -12.27 -35.73
N THR A 584 -9.74 -11.26 -36.33
CA THR A 584 -8.74 -11.42 -37.38
C THR A 584 -7.63 -12.34 -36.88
N ASP A 585 -6.98 -13.08 -37.79
CA ASP A 585 -5.80 -13.87 -37.44
C ASP A 585 -4.74 -13.04 -36.71
N HIS A 586 -4.69 -11.73 -37.00
CA HIS A 586 -3.86 -10.75 -36.31
C HIS A 586 -4.17 -10.62 -34.81
N PHE A 587 -5.44 -10.44 -34.42
CA PHE A 587 -5.86 -10.38 -33.02
C PHE A 587 -5.44 -11.65 -32.26
N ILE A 588 -5.72 -12.81 -32.85
CA ILE A 588 -5.43 -14.11 -32.22
C ILE A 588 -3.92 -14.32 -32.08
N LYS A 589 -3.14 -13.93 -33.10
CA LYS A 589 -1.67 -14.01 -33.07
C LYS A 589 -1.07 -13.13 -31.97
N LYS A 590 -1.57 -11.90 -31.80
CA LYS A 590 -1.13 -11.01 -30.71
C LYS A 590 -1.52 -11.54 -29.33
N TRP A 591 -2.75 -12.02 -29.17
CA TRP A 591 -3.19 -12.61 -27.91
C TRP A 591 -2.37 -13.87 -27.56
N HIS A 592 -2.05 -14.70 -28.56
CA HIS A 592 -1.14 -15.84 -28.38
C HIS A 592 0.27 -15.41 -27.98
N ALA A 593 0.81 -14.36 -28.58
CA ALA A 593 2.11 -13.80 -28.21
C ALA A 593 2.09 -13.32 -26.75
N LEU A 594 1.07 -12.55 -26.36
CA LEU A 594 0.86 -12.12 -24.97
C LEU A 594 0.75 -13.31 -24.01
N ALA A 595 -0.03 -14.33 -24.35
CA ALA A 595 -0.16 -15.56 -23.59
C ALA A 595 1.20 -16.21 -23.33
N ASN A 596 2.06 -16.33 -24.35
CA ASN A 596 3.42 -16.86 -24.18
C ASN A 596 4.30 -15.95 -23.30
N THR A 597 4.20 -14.63 -23.47
CA THR A 597 4.89 -13.64 -22.62
C THR A 597 4.47 -13.77 -21.16
N LEU A 598 3.17 -13.92 -20.90
CA LEU A 598 2.63 -14.13 -19.56
C LEU A 598 3.16 -15.44 -18.96
N LEU A 599 3.13 -16.54 -19.70
CA LEU A 599 3.71 -17.82 -19.25
C LEU A 599 5.21 -17.74 -18.95
N HIS A 600 5.94 -16.86 -19.62
CA HIS A 600 7.35 -16.65 -19.35
C HIS A 600 7.58 -15.88 -18.04
N TYR A 601 6.86 -14.78 -17.81
CA TYR A 601 7.08 -13.89 -16.66
C TYR A 601 6.24 -14.22 -15.42
N LEU A 602 5.12 -14.92 -15.60
CA LEU A 602 4.14 -15.31 -14.61
C LEU A 602 3.74 -16.79 -14.81
N PRO A 603 4.70 -17.72 -14.78
CA PRO A 603 4.49 -19.12 -15.17
C PRO A 603 3.43 -19.84 -14.33
N TYR A 604 3.17 -19.38 -13.10
CA TYR A 604 2.19 -19.95 -12.19
C TYR A 604 0.82 -19.25 -12.20
N ARG A 605 0.58 -18.29 -13.09
CA ARG A 605 -0.71 -17.55 -13.18
C ARG A 605 -1.59 -18.09 -14.31
N SER A 606 -1.89 -19.39 -14.27
CA SER A 606 -2.74 -20.04 -15.28
C SER A 606 -4.20 -19.58 -15.23
N ASP A 607 -4.65 -19.01 -14.10
CA ASP A 607 -5.97 -18.38 -13.96
C ASP A 607 -6.21 -17.25 -14.97
N ILE A 608 -5.19 -16.44 -15.23
CA ILE A 608 -5.30 -15.33 -16.18
C ILE A 608 -5.39 -15.84 -17.62
N MET A 609 -5.01 -17.09 -17.85
CA MET A 609 -5.08 -17.75 -19.16
C MET A 609 -6.46 -18.33 -19.46
N ILE A 610 -7.35 -18.44 -18.46
CA ILE A 610 -8.69 -19.02 -18.63
C ILE A 610 -9.45 -18.42 -19.82
N PRO A 611 -9.58 -17.08 -19.97
CA PRO A 611 -10.35 -16.53 -21.08
C PRO A 611 -9.76 -16.91 -22.46
N TYR A 612 -8.43 -16.96 -22.57
CA TYR A 612 -7.75 -17.37 -23.79
C TYR A 612 -7.93 -18.85 -24.10
N LEU A 613 -7.77 -19.71 -23.08
CA LEU A 613 -7.98 -21.15 -23.23
C LEU A 613 -9.44 -21.46 -23.58
N SER A 614 -10.40 -20.80 -22.94
CA SER A 614 -11.83 -20.87 -23.28
C SER A 614 -12.08 -20.45 -24.72
N TYR A 615 -11.45 -19.37 -25.18
CA TYR A 615 -11.56 -18.91 -26.56
C TYR A 615 -11.05 -19.96 -27.56
N LEU A 616 -9.88 -20.58 -27.30
CA LEU A 616 -9.34 -21.64 -28.15
C LEU A 616 -10.25 -22.87 -28.20
N THR A 617 -10.82 -23.26 -27.06
CA THR A 617 -11.82 -24.35 -26.98
C THR A 617 -13.07 -24.03 -27.81
N HIS A 618 -13.66 -22.84 -27.60
CA HIS A 618 -14.88 -22.44 -28.30
C HIS A 618 -14.68 -22.34 -29.82
N THR A 619 -13.51 -21.89 -30.26
CA THR A 619 -13.14 -21.79 -31.69
C THR A 619 -12.50 -23.06 -32.25
N LYS A 620 -12.47 -24.16 -31.48
CA LYS A 620 -11.91 -25.46 -31.88
C LYS A 620 -10.45 -25.40 -32.36
N GLN A 621 -9.65 -24.48 -31.81
CA GLN A 621 -8.21 -24.37 -32.10
C GLN A 621 -7.40 -25.38 -31.24
N TRP A 622 -7.71 -26.66 -31.42
CA TRP A 622 -7.24 -27.76 -30.57
C TRP A 622 -5.71 -27.87 -30.49
N ASP A 623 -4.98 -27.70 -31.60
CA ASP A 623 -3.52 -27.77 -31.61
C ASP A 623 -2.88 -26.70 -30.71
N ARG A 624 -3.37 -25.45 -30.82
CA ARG A 624 -2.90 -24.34 -29.98
C ARG A 624 -3.27 -24.56 -28.52
N LEU A 625 -4.49 -25.03 -28.25
CA LEU A 625 -4.94 -25.35 -26.89
C LEU A 625 -4.00 -26.37 -26.25
N ASN A 626 -3.72 -27.46 -26.96
CA ASN A 626 -2.82 -28.52 -26.51
C ASN A 626 -1.40 -28.00 -26.24
N ILE A 627 -0.84 -27.17 -27.12
CA ILE A 627 0.49 -26.57 -26.94
C ILE A 627 0.53 -25.75 -25.65
N VAL A 628 -0.46 -24.88 -25.42
CA VAL A 628 -0.50 -23.99 -24.24
C VAL A 628 -0.74 -24.79 -22.97
N ALA A 629 -1.68 -25.75 -22.98
CA ALA A 629 -1.95 -26.63 -21.84
C ALA A 629 -0.73 -27.47 -21.46
N ASN A 630 0.00 -28.03 -22.44
CA ASN A 630 1.23 -28.77 -22.17
C ASN A 630 2.34 -27.85 -21.61
N LYS A 631 2.45 -26.60 -22.08
CA LYS A 631 3.40 -25.63 -21.50
C LYS A 631 3.09 -25.36 -20.03
N LEU A 632 1.81 -25.15 -19.70
CA LEU A 632 1.37 -24.97 -18.32
C LEU A 632 1.66 -26.22 -17.45
N GLN A 633 1.36 -27.42 -17.95
CA GLN A 633 1.66 -28.67 -17.24
C GLN A 633 3.16 -28.93 -17.06
N LYS A 634 4.01 -28.44 -17.97
CA LYS A 634 5.47 -28.50 -17.80
C LYS A 634 5.96 -27.61 -16.66
N VAL A 635 5.31 -26.48 -16.43
CA VAL A 635 5.60 -25.60 -15.28
C VAL A 635 5.05 -26.20 -13.98
N ASN A 636 3.81 -26.66 -14.01
CA ASN A 636 3.13 -27.24 -12.86
C ASN A 636 2.31 -28.46 -13.32
N HIS A 637 2.83 -29.66 -13.04
CA HIS A 637 2.19 -30.92 -13.43
C HIS A 637 0.79 -31.13 -12.79
N ASN A 638 0.53 -30.42 -11.69
CA ASN A 638 -0.74 -30.45 -10.96
C ASN A 638 -1.53 -29.14 -11.15
N ASP A 639 -1.30 -28.42 -12.25
CA ASP A 639 -2.10 -27.25 -12.58
C ASP A 639 -3.55 -27.68 -12.94
N PRO A 640 -4.57 -27.27 -12.15
CA PRO A 640 -5.95 -27.68 -12.39
C PRO A 640 -6.50 -27.16 -13.72
N ILE A 641 -6.09 -25.96 -14.13
CA ILE A 641 -6.58 -25.29 -15.34
C ILE A 641 -5.98 -25.99 -16.56
N ALA A 642 -4.66 -26.18 -16.57
CA ALA A 642 -3.98 -26.89 -17.65
C ALA A 642 -4.53 -28.30 -17.83
N THR A 643 -4.77 -29.00 -16.72
CA THR A 643 -5.36 -30.35 -16.71
C THR A 643 -6.79 -30.35 -17.25
N TRP A 644 -7.61 -29.37 -16.85
CA TRP A 644 -8.98 -29.21 -17.36
C TRP A 644 -9.00 -29.02 -18.88
N TYR A 645 -8.27 -28.04 -19.38
CA TYR A 645 -8.25 -27.74 -20.82
C TYR A 645 -7.58 -28.82 -21.66
N LYS A 646 -6.61 -29.55 -21.11
CA LYS A 646 -6.05 -30.75 -21.75
C LYS A 646 -7.10 -31.87 -21.83
N GLY A 647 -7.91 -32.06 -20.80
CA GLY A 647 -9.05 -32.99 -20.83
C GLY A 647 -10.05 -32.64 -21.93
N LEU A 648 -10.41 -31.36 -22.06
CA LEU A 648 -11.29 -30.88 -23.13
C LEU A 648 -10.71 -31.13 -24.53
N TYR A 649 -9.39 -30.94 -24.71
CA TYR A 649 -8.70 -31.29 -25.95
C TYR A 649 -8.81 -32.79 -26.27
N LEU A 650 -8.56 -33.67 -25.30
CA LEU A 650 -8.62 -35.13 -25.52
C LEU A 650 -10.05 -35.63 -25.80
N LEU A 651 -11.07 -34.99 -25.21
CA LEU A 651 -12.47 -35.29 -25.51
C LEU A 651 -12.88 -34.94 -26.94
N SER A 652 -12.10 -34.10 -27.64
CA SER A 652 -12.39 -33.77 -29.06
C SER A 652 -12.01 -34.88 -30.04
N PHE A 653 -11.38 -35.97 -29.57
CA PHE A 653 -11.01 -37.13 -30.38
C PHE A 653 -11.51 -38.44 -29.75
N ASP A 654 -12.17 -39.27 -30.55
CA ASP A 654 -12.80 -40.52 -30.08
C ASP A 654 -11.81 -41.48 -29.40
N HIS A 655 -10.60 -41.58 -29.94
CA HIS A 655 -9.56 -42.50 -29.42
C HIS A 655 -8.96 -42.08 -28.09
N SER A 656 -9.14 -40.81 -27.66
CA SER A 656 -8.65 -40.29 -26.38
C SER A 656 -9.76 -39.86 -25.43
N TYR A 657 -11.01 -40.23 -25.71
CA TYR A 657 -12.17 -39.85 -24.91
C TYR A 657 -11.99 -40.22 -23.42
N TYR A 658 -11.56 -41.45 -23.13
CA TYR A 658 -11.35 -41.92 -21.76
C TYR A 658 -10.26 -41.14 -21.02
N ASP A 659 -9.13 -40.87 -21.68
CA ASP A 659 -8.06 -40.04 -21.12
C ASP A 659 -8.55 -38.61 -20.84
N GLY A 660 -9.43 -38.09 -21.69
CA GLY A 660 -10.10 -36.81 -21.50
C GLY A 660 -10.94 -36.78 -20.22
N ILE A 661 -11.81 -37.77 -20.01
CA ILE A 661 -12.62 -37.89 -18.78
C ILE A 661 -11.72 -38.01 -17.54
N LEU A 662 -10.67 -38.84 -17.59
CA LEU A 662 -9.70 -38.99 -16.51
C LEU A 662 -9.03 -37.66 -16.15
N MET A 663 -8.67 -36.85 -17.14
CA MET A 663 -8.09 -35.53 -16.91
C MET A 663 -9.10 -34.55 -16.31
N LEU A 664 -10.35 -34.53 -16.76
CA LEU A 664 -11.39 -33.69 -16.15
C LEU A 664 -11.63 -34.07 -14.68
N GLN A 665 -11.71 -35.38 -14.38
CA GLN A 665 -11.80 -35.89 -13.01
C GLN A 665 -10.58 -35.48 -12.17
N LYS A 666 -9.36 -35.56 -12.73
CA LYS A 666 -8.13 -35.08 -12.06
C LYS A 666 -8.22 -33.58 -11.77
N ALA A 667 -8.66 -32.77 -12.72
CA ALA A 667 -8.83 -31.33 -12.53
C ALA A 667 -9.85 -30.99 -11.43
N LEU A 668 -10.96 -31.73 -11.36
CA LEU A 668 -11.94 -31.62 -10.27
C LEU A 668 -11.32 -31.94 -8.90
N LYS A 669 -10.52 -33.02 -8.81
CA LYS A 669 -9.74 -33.36 -7.60
C LYS A 669 -8.72 -32.27 -7.22
N LEU A 670 -8.18 -31.56 -8.20
CA LEU A 670 -7.30 -30.39 -8.02
C LEU A 670 -8.07 -29.08 -7.77
N ASN A 671 -9.38 -29.16 -7.52
CA ASN A 671 -10.26 -28.05 -7.18
C ASN A 671 -10.36 -26.96 -8.27
N ILE A 672 -10.48 -27.36 -9.55
CA ILE A 672 -10.69 -26.41 -10.67
C ILE A 672 -11.93 -25.51 -10.49
N VAL A 673 -12.93 -25.97 -9.73
CA VAL A 673 -14.19 -25.24 -9.47
C VAL A 673 -13.99 -23.90 -8.75
N ARG A 674 -12.81 -23.70 -8.12
CA ARG A 674 -12.46 -22.39 -7.52
C ARG A 674 -12.12 -21.32 -8.57
N PHE A 675 -11.83 -21.72 -9.81
CA PHE A 675 -11.45 -20.81 -10.90
C PHE A 675 -12.45 -20.77 -12.04
N LEU A 676 -13.17 -21.88 -12.28
CA LEU A 676 -14.19 -21.99 -13.31
C LEU A 676 -15.56 -22.25 -12.67
N PRO A 677 -16.60 -21.52 -13.07
CA PRO A 677 -17.97 -21.81 -12.63
C PRO A 677 -18.47 -23.07 -13.36
N ILE A 678 -18.23 -24.25 -12.77
CA ILE A 678 -18.70 -25.53 -13.30
C ILE A 678 -20.00 -25.90 -12.57
N PRO A 679 -21.13 -26.05 -13.27
CA PRO A 679 -22.39 -26.50 -12.69
C PRO A 679 -22.28 -27.88 -12.02
N GLU A 680 -22.98 -28.08 -10.89
CA GLU A 680 -22.94 -29.34 -10.12
C GLU A 680 -23.34 -30.57 -10.96
N ASN A 681 -24.35 -30.42 -11.83
CA ASN A 681 -24.78 -31.50 -12.72
C ASN A 681 -23.68 -31.94 -13.72
N GLU A 682 -22.81 -31.03 -14.17
CA GLU A 682 -21.67 -31.37 -15.03
C GLU A 682 -20.56 -32.06 -14.22
N ILE A 683 -20.36 -31.67 -12.96
CA ILE A 683 -19.44 -32.37 -12.05
C ILE A 683 -19.92 -33.82 -11.83
N ASP A 684 -21.21 -34.00 -11.54
CA ASP A 684 -21.81 -35.32 -11.35
C ASP A 684 -21.74 -36.17 -12.62
N LYS A 685 -21.97 -35.56 -13.78
CA LYS A 685 -21.83 -36.22 -15.08
C LYS A 685 -20.39 -36.68 -15.35
N ILE A 686 -19.39 -35.86 -15.06
CA ILE A 686 -17.97 -36.22 -15.21
C ILE A 686 -17.57 -37.33 -14.24
N ASN A 687 -18.05 -37.28 -12.99
CA ASN A 687 -17.74 -38.29 -11.97
C ASN A 687 -18.50 -39.61 -12.16
N SER A 688 -19.70 -39.58 -12.72
CA SER A 688 -20.54 -40.76 -12.96
C SER A 688 -20.15 -41.54 -14.22
N GLN A 689 -19.31 -40.97 -15.10
CA GLN A 689 -18.67 -41.71 -16.18
C GLN A 689 -17.74 -42.77 -15.55
N GLN A 690 -18.31 -43.93 -15.24
CA GLN A 690 -17.59 -45.07 -14.72
C GLN A 690 -16.55 -45.48 -15.76
N ILE A 691 -15.29 -45.37 -15.37
CA ILE A 691 -14.22 -46.04 -16.06
C ILE A 691 -14.37 -47.50 -15.70
N LEU A 692 -15.14 -48.24 -16.50
CA LEU A 692 -15.10 -49.69 -16.46
C LEU A 692 -13.62 -50.07 -16.56
N ASN A 693 -13.09 -50.68 -15.48
CA ASN A 693 -11.71 -51.12 -15.35
C ASN A 693 -11.32 -51.99 -16.55
N LYS A 694 -10.85 -51.38 -17.62
CA LYS A 694 -10.30 -52.03 -18.81
C LYS A 694 -8.77 -52.16 -18.74
N GLN A 695 -8.17 -51.89 -17.58
CA GLN A 695 -6.73 -52.01 -17.35
C GLN A 695 -6.34 -53.25 -16.52
N SER A 696 -7.23 -54.25 -16.41
CA SER A 696 -6.89 -55.57 -15.87
C SER A 696 -7.07 -56.72 -16.88
N GLU A 697 -7.10 -56.40 -18.17
CA GLU A 697 -6.85 -57.31 -19.30
C GLU A 697 -5.75 -56.70 -20.16
#